data_AF-A0A915AIM3-F1
#
_entry.id   AF-A0A915AIM3-F1
#
_cell.length_a   1.000
_cell.length_b   1.000
_cell.length_c   1.000
_cell.angle_alpha   90.00
_cell.angle_beta   90.00
_cell.angle_gamma   90.00
#
_symmetry.space_group_name_H-M   'P 1'
#
loop_
_entity.id
_entity.type
_entity.pdbx_description
1 polymer ?
#
loop_
_entity_poly.entity_id
_entity_poly.type
_entity_poly.pdbx_seq_one_letter_code
_entity_poly.pdbx_strand_id
1 'polypeptide(L)'
;MRKRGGIVSTNVECTSDSDSESGEERVVAWTTAKIFITAFLFRALLVCYGPVHDYLFDVNFTDVDYRVFTDAAAYVRRGRSPYERATYRYTPLLAWLLVPNTVWPEFGKMIFCVLDIAVGYDCYETATAPLLARKPSKRTHSRITREAKQAIVIFWLANPLTAIISARGNADVIVCAAVVHTLKLLLNNQWLLAAVVHGLIAIQLKIYPLIYLPSIFLYISNVRIATGYLDCCRKFLLNWKGFVFVLVSLMSFALSILVYFLLYGNRYIYESLLYHISRTDTRHNFSPYFYSFYLLDGETTFSQLVGRIAFGPQAALILLISVRFYDDLPFCWMLLTMAFIAFNKVCTSQYFLWFISLLPIAQRSIEMSLKRSVVLSSMWVIAQAIWLLAAYFLEFWGVNSFLFIWLASLLFFSTNVFIVAQLITHYRDPFQSVVMVFYLVGLGLGDAEDITVKGLNTIKKCVRVYLEAYTSILSYALDKSKLERFYGKEVIMADRELVEQHSDELLAGAEVSDVCMLVVGDPFGATTHSSLVLRARDLHIPVKVIHNASIINAVACCGLQLYSFGETVSIVMWTDSWQPDSYYDKIAANRSRGLHTLCLLDIKVKEQSVDNLLRGREIYEPPRYMSCSEAAKQLLQIAERKEKAGVQPAYSAETLCVGLARIGWNNQKIVSCSLSEMVLVDMGEPLHSLVIVGEMHPVEIDMLKAFAVRSAS
;
A
#
# COMPACT_ATOMS: atom_id res chain seq x y z
N MET A 1 35.43 -42.75 -43.08
CA MET A 1 34.38 -43.77 -43.29
C MET A 1 34.32 -44.71 -42.10
N ARG A 2 33.29 -44.62 -41.26
CA ARG A 2 32.53 -45.78 -40.76
C ARG A 2 31.35 -45.25 -39.94
N LYS A 3 30.16 -45.70 -40.33
CA LYS A 3 28.84 -45.28 -39.85
C LYS A 3 28.06 -46.57 -39.56
N ARG A 4 27.18 -46.48 -38.55
CA ARG A 4 26.03 -47.36 -38.22
C ARG A 4 26.39 -48.68 -37.53
N GLY A 5 25.68 -49.13 -36.49
CA GLY A 5 24.52 -48.61 -35.76
C GLY A 5 23.86 -49.73 -34.93
N GLY A 6 23.10 -49.35 -33.88
CA GLY A 6 22.06 -50.17 -33.25
C GLY A 6 22.32 -50.65 -31.82
N ILE A 7 21.44 -50.26 -30.87
CA ILE A 7 20.52 -51.14 -30.09
C ILE A 7 19.96 -50.40 -28.85
N VAL A 8 18.62 -50.35 -28.83
CA VAL A 8 17.61 -50.34 -27.74
C VAL A 8 18.07 -50.40 -26.27
N SER A 9 17.47 -49.57 -25.41
CA SER A 9 17.30 -49.86 -23.98
C SER A 9 15.89 -49.53 -23.49
N THR A 10 15.16 -50.57 -23.10
CA THR A 10 13.99 -50.55 -22.21
C THR A 10 14.41 -50.14 -20.79
N ASN A 11 13.61 -49.36 -20.08
CA ASN A 11 13.56 -49.45 -18.62
C ASN A 11 12.16 -49.15 -18.09
N VAL A 12 11.82 -49.99 -17.12
CA VAL A 12 10.51 -50.27 -16.52
C VAL A 12 10.21 -49.27 -15.39
N GLU A 13 8.94 -48.88 -15.30
CA GLU A 13 8.34 -48.13 -14.20
C GLU A 13 8.36 -48.93 -12.88
N CYS A 14 8.62 -48.23 -11.78
CA CYS A 14 8.06 -48.57 -10.47
C CYS A 14 7.69 -47.28 -9.75
N THR A 15 6.40 -47.16 -9.45
CA THR A 15 5.69 -46.15 -8.67
C THR A 15 5.93 -46.33 -7.16
N SER A 16 6.08 -45.24 -6.39
CA SER A 16 5.06 -44.76 -5.42
C SER A 16 5.59 -43.64 -4.50
N ASP A 17 4.62 -42.93 -3.92
CA ASP A 17 4.66 -42.03 -2.75
C ASP A 17 4.77 -40.53 -3.10
N SER A 18 3.66 -39.88 -3.44
CA SER A 18 2.62 -39.34 -2.53
C SER A 18 3.03 -38.05 -1.85
N ASP A 19 2.73 -36.93 -2.50
CA ASP A 19 2.32 -35.72 -1.79
C ASP A 19 0.99 -35.22 -2.37
N SER A 20 0.09 -35.00 -1.44
CA SER A 20 -1.32 -34.69 -1.61
C SER A 20 -1.51 -33.28 -2.17
N GLU A 21 -1.49 -33.15 -3.50
CA GLU A 21 -2.06 -31.98 -4.17
C GLU A 21 -3.59 -32.00 -4.02
N SER A 22 -4.07 -31.18 -3.09
CA SER A 22 -5.49 -30.92 -2.82
C SER A 22 -6.24 -30.57 -4.12
N GLY A 23 -7.16 -31.45 -4.48
CA GLY A 23 -8.08 -31.43 -5.62
C GLY A 23 -9.04 -30.24 -5.81
N GLU A 24 -8.62 -28.98 -5.66
CA GLU A 24 -9.50 -27.81 -5.87
C GLU A 24 -9.18 -26.91 -7.08
N GLU A 25 -8.11 -27.15 -7.85
CA GLU A 25 -7.71 -26.27 -8.97
C GLU A 25 -7.92 -26.84 -10.39
N ARG A 26 -9.03 -27.55 -10.64
CA ARG A 26 -9.45 -27.96 -12.00
C ARG A 26 -10.85 -27.50 -12.43
N VAL A 27 -11.33 -26.36 -11.94
CA VAL A 27 -12.37 -25.63 -12.68
C VAL A 27 -11.68 -24.96 -13.85
N VAL A 28 -11.97 -25.39 -15.09
CA VAL A 28 -11.39 -24.85 -16.32
C VAL A 28 -11.72 -23.34 -16.42
N ALA A 29 -10.84 -22.50 -15.88
CA ALA A 29 -11.00 -21.05 -15.93
C ALA A 29 -10.89 -20.61 -17.39
N TRP A 30 -11.91 -19.91 -17.88
CA TRP A 30 -11.92 -19.41 -19.25
C TRP A 30 -10.70 -18.52 -19.52
N THR A 31 -10.10 -18.68 -20.69
CA THR A 31 -9.00 -17.80 -21.12
C THR A 31 -9.53 -16.38 -21.34
N THR A 32 -8.68 -15.38 -21.17
CA THR A 32 -9.05 -13.96 -21.32
C THR A 32 -9.68 -13.71 -22.69
N ALA A 33 -9.10 -14.27 -23.76
CA ALA A 33 -9.63 -14.18 -25.12
C ALA A 33 -11.06 -14.76 -25.24
N LYS A 34 -11.33 -15.92 -24.64
CA LYS A 34 -12.68 -16.52 -24.66
C LYS A 34 -13.72 -15.61 -24.01
N ILE A 35 -13.38 -15.01 -22.86
CA ILE A 35 -14.29 -14.09 -22.15
C ILE A 35 -14.69 -12.91 -23.03
N PHE A 36 -13.71 -12.20 -23.61
CA PHE A 36 -13.98 -11.02 -24.44
C PHE A 36 -14.68 -11.36 -25.76
N ILE A 37 -14.29 -12.45 -26.42
CA ILE A 37 -14.94 -12.91 -27.67
C ILE A 37 -16.41 -13.26 -27.40
N THR A 38 -16.70 -14.02 -26.33
CA THR A 38 -18.08 -14.36 -25.99
C THR A 38 -18.90 -13.12 -25.63
N ALA A 39 -18.33 -12.18 -24.88
CA ALA A 39 -18.99 -10.92 -24.55
C ALA A 39 -19.30 -10.07 -25.80
N PHE A 40 -18.40 -10.06 -26.79
CA PHE A 40 -18.60 -9.39 -28.08
C PHE A 40 -19.69 -10.07 -28.91
N LEU A 41 -19.63 -11.39 -29.06
CA LEU A 41 -20.62 -12.15 -29.82
C LEU A 41 -22.03 -11.98 -29.24
N PHE A 42 -22.17 -11.96 -27.91
CA PHE A 42 -23.44 -11.69 -27.26
C PHE A 42 -23.98 -10.29 -27.60
N ARG A 43 -23.13 -9.26 -27.59
CA ARG A 43 -23.52 -7.89 -27.98
C ARG A 43 -23.89 -7.80 -29.46
N ALA A 44 -23.11 -8.44 -30.34
CA ALA A 44 -23.43 -8.50 -31.77
C ALA A 44 -24.78 -9.17 -32.03
N LEU A 45 -25.10 -10.23 -31.27
CA LEU A 45 -26.43 -10.86 -31.30
C LEU A 45 -27.53 -9.89 -30.88
N LEU A 46 -27.32 -9.09 -29.82
CA LEU A 46 -28.28 -8.06 -29.40
C LEU A 46 -28.46 -6.97 -30.46
N VAL A 47 -27.40 -6.56 -31.16
CA VAL A 47 -27.50 -5.60 -32.28
C VAL A 47 -28.35 -6.18 -33.40
N CYS A 48 -28.14 -7.45 -33.78
CA CYS A 48 -28.98 -8.14 -34.77
C CYS A 48 -30.44 -8.31 -34.30
N TYR A 49 -30.65 -8.49 -33.00
CA TYR A 49 -31.98 -8.59 -32.40
C TYR A 49 -32.73 -7.24 -32.39
N GLY A 50 -32.03 -6.12 -32.26
CA GLY A 50 -32.63 -4.79 -32.14
C GLY A 50 -33.69 -4.47 -33.21
N PRO A 51 -33.39 -4.58 -34.51
CA PRO A 51 -34.37 -4.36 -35.57
C PRO A 51 -35.58 -5.30 -35.51
N VAL A 52 -35.38 -6.55 -35.07
CA VAL A 52 -36.48 -7.51 -34.90
C VAL A 52 -37.39 -7.09 -33.75
N HIS A 53 -36.82 -6.62 -32.64
CA HIS A 53 -37.59 -6.10 -31.51
C HIS A 53 -38.37 -4.85 -31.90
N ASP A 54 -37.73 -3.88 -32.55
CA ASP A 54 -38.36 -2.62 -32.98
C ASP A 54 -39.51 -2.85 -33.96
N TYR A 55 -39.53 -3.98 -34.68
CA TYR A 55 -40.63 -4.37 -35.56
C TYR A 55 -41.79 -5.04 -34.80
N LEU A 56 -41.50 -5.78 -33.73
CA LEU A 56 -42.48 -6.59 -33.01
C LEU A 56 -43.17 -5.86 -31.84
N PHE A 57 -42.51 -4.88 -31.24
CA PHE A 57 -42.97 -4.24 -30.00
C PHE A 57 -43.10 -2.72 -30.16
N ASP A 58 -44.09 -2.12 -29.46
CA ASP A 58 -44.33 -0.67 -29.49
C ASP A 58 -43.20 0.13 -28.81
N VAL A 59 -42.57 -0.45 -27.78
CA VAL A 59 -41.43 0.15 -27.09
C VAL A 59 -40.15 -0.29 -27.80
N ASN A 60 -39.51 0.63 -28.51
CA ASN A 60 -38.31 0.32 -29.27
C ASN A 60 -37.14 -0.14 -28.38
N PHE A 61 -36.42 -1.14 -28.85
CA PHE A 61 -35.09 -1.49 -28.39
C PHE A 61 -34.06 -0.46 -28.85
N THR A 62 -34.12 0.06 -30.07
CA THR A 62 -33.16 1.09 -30.49
C THR A 62 -33.35 2.38 -29.70
N ASP A 63 -32.25 2.95 -29.21
CA ASP A 63 -32.25 4.26 -28.54
C ASP A 63 -32.74 5.35 -29.51
N VAL A 64 -33.62 6.24 -29.03
CA VAL A 64 -34.17 7.34 -29.83
C VAL A 64 -33.04 8.25 -30.32
N ASP A 65 -32.01 8.47 -29.49
CA ASP A 65 -30.87 9.31 -29.84
C ASP A 65 -30.05 8.71 -30.98
N TYR A 66 -30.06 7.37 -31.16
CA TYR A 66 -29.34 6.73 -32.26
C TYR A 66 -29.86 7.16 -33.64
N ARG A 67 -31.17 7.41 -33.73
CA ARG A 67 -31.79 7.97 -34.95
C ARG A 67 -31.36 9.42 -35.17
N VAL A 68 -31.31 10.22 -34.10
CA VAL A 68 -30.81 11.62 -34.15
C VAL A 68 -29.36 11.67 -34.62
N PHE A 69 -28.51 10.75 -34.16
CA PHE A 69 -27.12 10.64 -34.62
C PHE A 69 -27.02 10.27 -36.10
N THR A 70 -27.82 9.31 -36.53
CA THR A 70 -27.83 8.81 -37.91
C THR A 70 -28.30 9.89 -38.88
N ASP A 71 -29.33 10.66 -38.51
CA ASP A 71 -29.79 11.80 -39.29
C ASP A 71 -28.71 12.89 -39.37
N ALA A 72 -28.06 13.22 -38.26
CA ALA A 72 -26.97 14.20 -38.23
C ALA A 72 -25.77 13.76 -39.09
N ALA A 73 -25.43 12.48 -39.06
CA ALA A 73 -24.41 11.88 -39.92
C ALA A 73 -24.78 11.97 -41.41
N ALA A 74 -26.07 11.84 -41.75
CA ALA A 74 -26.55 12.04 -43.11
C ALA A 74 -26.40 13.50 -43.59
N TYR A 75 -26.59 14.49 -42.71
CA TYR A 75 -26.29 15.90 -43.02
C TYR A 75 -24.79 16.10 -43.29
N VAL A 76 -23.92 15.54 -42.43
CA VAL A 76 -22.46 15.62 -42.61
C VAL A 76 -22.03 15.00 -43.95
N ARG A 77 -22.57 13.83 -44.31
CA ARG A 77 -22.30 13.18 -45.62
C ARG A 77 -22.64 14.07 -46.82
N ARG A 78 -23.63 14.95 -46.68
CA ARG A 78 -24.07 15.90 -47.72
C ARG A 78 -23.31 17.24 -47.68
N GLY A 79 -22.24 17.34 -46.86
CA GLY A 79 -21.49 18.57 -46.67
C GLY A 79 -22.23 19.63 -45.84
N ARG A 80 -23.27 19.24 -45.10
CA ARG A 80 -24.11 20.13 -44.29
C ARG A 80 -23.78 20.03 -42.80
N SER A 81 -24.30 20.97 -42.01
CA SER A 81 -24.06 20.99 -40.57
C SER A 81 -24.85 19.88 -39.87
N PRO A 82 -24.25 19.10 -38.95
CA PRO A 82 -24.98 18.10 -38.16
C PRO A 82 -26.08 18.74 -37.30
N TYR A 83 -25.92 20.03 -36.95
CA TYR A 83 -26.88 20.79 -36.17
C TYR A 83 -28.13 21.20 -36.95
N GLU A 84 -28.18 20.99 -38.27
CA GLU A 84 -29.42 21.12 -39.05
C GLU A 84 -30.47 20.09 -38.62
N ARG A 85 -30.03 18.95 -38.08
CA ARG A 85 -30.94 18.03 -37.40
C ARG A 85 -31.44 18.67 -36.10
N ALA A 86 -32.73 18.96 -36.04
CA ALA A 86 -33.39 19.38 -34.81
C ALA A 86 -33.08 18.39 -33.68
N THR A 87 -32.86 18.90 -32.47
CA THR A 87 -32.48 18.17 -31.24
C THR A 87 -31.09 17.51 -31.22
N TYR A 88 -30.25 17.70 -32.24
CA TYR A 88 -28.84 17.29 -32.14
C TYR A 88 -28.09 18.23 -31.17
N ARG A 89 -27.61 17.67 -30.04
CA ARG A 89 -26.90 18.39 -28.96
C ARG A 89 -25.52 17.80 -28.63
N TYR A 90 -24.99 17.04 -29.58
CA TYR A 90 -23.76 16.26 -29.41
C TYR A 90 -22.59 16.91 -30.18
N THR A 91 -21.38 16.47 -29.90
CA THR A 91 -20.19 16.93 -30.61
C THR A 91 -20.25 16.55 -32.09
N PRO A 92 -19.73 17.36 -33.03
CA PRO A 92 -19.71 16.98 -34.44
C PRO A 92 -18.93 15.69 -34.69
N LEU A 93 -17.91 15.41 -33.86
CA LEU A 93 -17.10 14.18 -33.93
C LEU A 93 -17.95 12.91 -34.00
N LEU A 94 -19.05 12.86 -33.24
CA LEU A 94 -19.96 11.73 -33.23
C LEU A 94 -20.68 11.57 -34.58
N ALA A 95 -21.19 12.66 -35.16
CA ALA A 95 -21.81 12.63 -36.47
C ALA A 95 -20.81 12.23 -37.57
N TRP A 96 -19.57 12.71 -37.51
CA TRP A 96 -18.51 12.30 -38.43
C TRP A 96 -18.17 10.81 -38.33
N LEU A 97 -18.03 10.30 -37.10
CA LEU A 97 -17.79 8.88 -36.85
C LEU A 97 -18.89 7.97 -37.41
N LEU A 98 -20.13 8.46 -37.41
CA LEU A 98 -21.33 7.71 -37.79
C LEU A 98 -21.77 7.93 -39.24
N VAL A 99 -21.00 8.64 -40.07
CA VAL A 99 -21.29 8.78 -41.52
C VAL A 99 -21.60 7.44 -42.20
N PRO A 100 -20.91 6.32 -41.90
CA PRO A 100 -21.23 5.03 -42.50
C PRO A 100 -22.61 4.46 -42.11
N ASN A 101 -23.28 4.97 -41.07
CA ASN A 101 -24.67 4.59 -40.73
C ASN A 101 -25.63 4.83 -41.90
N THR A 102 -25.31 5.78 -42.78
CA THR A 102 -26.10 6.08 -43.98
C THR A 102 -26.08 4.98 -45.04
N VAL A 103 -25.15 4.03 -44.94
CA VAL A 103 -25.06 2.84 -45.80
C VAL A 103 -25.48 1.61 -45.02
N TRP A 104 -25.00 1.48 -43.78
CA TRP A 104 -25.33 0.37 -42.89
C TRP A 104 -25.88 0.91 -41.56
N PRO A 105 -27.21 0.90 -41.36
CA PRO A 105 -27.84 1.54 -40.19
C PRO A 105 -27.32 1.05 -38.84
N GLU A 106 -26.90 -0.21 -38.73
CA GLU A 106 -26.41 -0.81 -37.48
C GLU A 106 -24.90 -0.60 -37.25
N PHE A 107 -24.19 0.06 -38.15
CA PHE A 107 -22.73 0.28 -38.08
C PHE A 107 -22.30 0.94 -36.75
N GLY A 108 -22.97 2.02 -36.35
CA GLY A 108 -22.69 2.74 -35.12
C GLY A 108 -22.85 1.88 -33.88
N LYS A 109 -23.94 1.09 -33.79
CA LYS A 109 -24.15 0.13 -32.70
C LYS A 109 -23.01 -0.89 -32.62
N MET A 110 -22.53 -1.39 -33.77
CA MET A 110 -21.38 -2.30 -33.80
C MET A 110 -20.10 -1.63 -33.30
N ILE A 111 -19.82 -0.37 -33.69
CA ILE A 111 -18.69 0.40 -33.14
C ILE A 111 -18.83 0.56 -31.62
N PHE A 112 -20.03 0.88 -31.13
CA PHE A 112 -20.28 1.08 -29.71
C PHE A 112 -20.04 -0.21 -28.93
N CYS A 113 -20.48 -1.37 -29.45
CA CYS A 113 -20.17 -2.67 -28.86
C CYS A 113 -18.67 -3.01 -28.89
N VAL A 114 -17.94 -2.66 -29.95
CA VAL A 114 -16.47 -2.83 -29.99
C VAL A 114 -15.80 -1.98 -28.92
N LEU A 115 -16.20 -0.70 -28.79
CA LEU A 115 -15.67 0.19 -27.76
C LEU A 115 -16.05 -0.27 -26.35
N ASP A 116 -17.24 -0.84 -26.16
CA ASP A 116 -17.66 -1.42 -24.88
C ASP A 116 -16.72 -2.56 -24.43
N ILE A 117 -16.35 -3.42 -25.38
CA ILE A 117 -15.36 -4.49 -25.16
C ILE A 117 -13.96 -3.91 -24.89
N ALA A 118 -13.58 -2.85 -25.60
CA ALA A 118 -12.32 -2.14 -25.37
C ALA A 118 -12.25 -1.52 -23.95
N VAL A 119 -13.35 -0.96 -23.44
CA VAL A 119 -13.43 -0.48 -22.04
C VAL A 119 -13.14 -1.62 -21.07
N GLY A 120 -13.79 -2.77 -21.26
CA GLY A 120 -13.56 -3.95 -20.43
C GLY A 120 -12.10 -4.42 -20.50
N TYR A 121 -11.46 -4.35 -21.66
CA TYR A 121 -10.07 -4.73 -21.86
C TYR A 121 -9.09 -3.74 -21.20
N ASP A 122 -9.32 -2.43 -21.34
CA ASP A 122 -8.52 -1.41 -20.67
C ASP A 122 -8.64 -1.51 -19.15
N CYS A 123 -9.83 -1.82 -18.62
CA CYS A 123 -10.02 -2.16 -17.22
C CYS A 123 -9.23 -3.40 -16.80
N TYR A 124 -9.16 -4.44 -17.64
CA TYR A 124 -8.40 -5.67 -17.38
C TYR A 124 -6.91 -5.42 -17.29
N GLU A 125 -6.35 -4.72 -18.28
CA GLU A 125 -4.93 -4.40 -18.26
C GLU A 125 -4.59 -3.50 -17.07
N THR A 126 -5.43 -2.51 -16.77
CA THR A 126 -5.20 -1.61 -15.64
C THR A 126 -5.28 -2.33 -14.29
N ALA A 127 -6.22 -3.26 -14.13
CA ALA A 127 -6.38 -4.04 -12.90
C ALA A 127 -5.30 -5.13 -12.71
N THR A 128 -4.72 -5.64 -13.81
CA THR A 128 -3.67 -6.66 -13.78
C THR A 128 -2.25 -6.10 -13.82
N ALA A 129 -2.10 -4.80 -14.13
CA ALA A 129 -0.82 -4.12 -14.06
C ALA A 129 -0.21 -4.28 -12.65
N PRO A 130 1.08 -4.62 -12.52
CA PRO A 130 1.73 -4.80 -11.24
C PRO A 130 1.91 -3.45 -10.55
N LEU A 131 0.86 -2.95 -9.91
CA LEU A 131 0.85 -1.63 -9.29
C LEU A 131 1.73 -1.55 -8.01
N LEU A 132 2.25 -2.68 -7.49
CA LEU A 132 2.94 -2.71 -6.19
C LEU A 132 4.15 -3.69 -6.07
N ALA A 133 4.66 -4.33 -7.12
CA ALA A 133 5.86 -5.17 -6.99
C ALA A 133 6.69 -5.31 -8.27
N ARG A 134 8.02 -5.12 -8.16
CA ARG A 134 8.99 -5.62 -9.14
C ARG A 134 8.93 -7.16 -9.08
N LYS A 135 8.29 -7.77 -10.09
CA LYS A 135 8.05 -9.23 -10.27
C LYS A 135 7.28 -9.91 -9.12
N PRO A 136 5.93 -9.89 -9.14
CA PRO A 136 5.13 -10.70 -8.20
C PRO A 136 5.42 -12.20 -8.35
N SER A 137 5.33 -12.95 -7.25
CA SER A 137 5.39 -14.42 -7.29
C SER A 137 4.33 -14.99 -8.24
N LYS A 138 4.59 -16.16 -8.85
CA LYS A 138 3.63 -16.82 -9.76
C LYS A 138 2.23 -16.99 -9.12
N ARG A 139 2.17 -17.30 -7.82
CA ARG A 139 0.92 -17.48 -7.07
C ARG A 139 0.16 -16.17 -6.88
N THR A 140 0.86 -15.09 -6.54
CA THR A 140 0.27 -13.74 -6.39
C THR A 140 -0.25 -13.22 -7.72
N HIS A 141 0.50 -13.39 -8.80
CA HIS A 141 0.09 -12.99 -10.15
C HIS A 141 -1.16 -13.74 -10.61
N SER A 142 -1.24 -15.04 -10.37
CA SER A 142 -2.43 -15.86 -10.68
C SER A 142 -3.68 -15.36 -9.94
N ARG A 143 -3.54 -15.06 -8.64
CA ARG A 143 -4.64 -14.54 -7.82
C ARG A 143 -5.15 -13.18 -8.32
N ILE A 144 -4.26 -12.21 -8.54
CA ILE A 144 -4.62 -10.88 -9.06
C ILE A 144 -5.34 -10.99 -10.40
N THR A 145 -4.82 -11.84 -11.29
CA THR A 145 -5.42 -12.08 -12.61
C THR A 145 -6.82 -12.67 -12.49
N ARG A 146 -7.04 -13.58 -11.54
CA ARG A 146 -8.36 -14.19 -11.29
C ARG A 146 -9.36 -13.15 -10.76
N GLU A 147 -8.96 -12.35 -9.77
CA GLU A 147 -9.80 -11.30 -9.18
C GLU A 147 -10.17 -10.23 -10.22
N ALA A 148 -9.20 -9.79 -11.04
CA ALA A 148 -9.44 -8.84 -12.13
C ALA A 148 -10.44 -9.39 -13.18
N LYS A 149 -10.29 -10.65 -13.60
CA LYS A 149 -11.25 -11.30 -14.51
C LYS A 149 -12.67 -11.34 -13.93
N GLN A 150 -12.80 -11.73 -12.66
CA GLN A 150 -14.09 -11.80 -11.99
C GLN A 150 -14.75 -10.43 -11.92
N ALA A 151 -14.02 -9.40 -11.49
CA ALA A 151 -14.54 -8.04 -11.40
C ALA A 151 -15.07 -7.51 -12.74
N ILE A 152 -14.33 -7.74 -13.83
CA ILE A 152 -14.69 -7.22 -15.15
C ILE A 152 -15.87 -7.96 -15.75
N VAL A 153 -15.96 -9.27 -15.54
CA VAL A 153 -17.12 -10.06 -15.94
C VAL A 153 -18.36 -9.58 -15.20
N ILE A 154 -18.30 -9.44 -13.87
CA ILE A 154 -19.45 -9.08 -13.04
C ILE A 154 -19.91 -7.65 -13.30
N PHE A 155 -19.00 -6.67 -13.25
CA PHE A 155 -19.37 -5.25 -13.26
C PHE A 155 -19.56 -4.68 -14.68
N TRP A 156 -18.94 -5.27 -15.71
CA TRP A 156 -18.97 -4.74 -17.08
C TRP A 156 -19.46 -5.79 -18.09
N LEU A 157 -18.67 -6.82 -18.42
CA LEU A 157 -18.93 -7.64 -19.62
C LEU A 157 -20.25 -8.43 -19.57
N ALA A 158 -20.62 -8.99 -18.41
CA ALA A 158 -21.88 -9.71 -18.19
C ALA A 158 -22.96 -8.84 -17.52
N ASN A 159 -22.67 -7.56 -17.25
CA ASN A 159 -23.65 -6.65 -16.69
C ASN A 159 -24.70 -6.29 -17.77
N PRO A 160 -25.98 -6.66 -17.58
CA PRO A 160 -27.00 -6.47 -18.60
C PRO A 160 -27.21 -4.99 -18.95
N LEU A 161 -27.01 -4.07 -18.01
CA LEU A 161 -27.15 -2.64 -18.25
C LEU A 161 -26.17 -2.16 -19.33
N THR A 162 -24.90 -2.53 -19.21
CA THR A 162 -23.84 -2.11 -20.15
C THR A 162 -23.98 -2.77 -21.53
N ALA A 163 -24.28 -4.08 -21.54
CA ALA A 163 -24.44 -4.86 -22.76
C ALA A 163 -25.65 -4.38 -23.58
N ILE A 164 -26.77 -4.07 -22.90
CA ILE A 164 -27.97 -3.57 -23.57
C ILE A 164 -27.74 -2.14 -24.06
N ILE A 165 -27.27 -1.21 -23.22
CA ILE A 165 -27.17 0.21 -23.62
C ILE A 165 -26.27 0.41 -24.85
N SER A 166 -25.12 -0.29 -24.93
CA SER A 166 -24.25 -0.24 -26.10
C SER A 166 -24.95 -0.80 -27.36
N ALA A 167 -25.60 -1.96 -27.25
CA ALA A 167 -26.33 -2.58 -28.37
C ALA A 167 -27.57 -1.77 -28.82
N ARG A 168 -28.20 -1.01 -27.92
CA ARG A 168 -29.31 -0.09 -28.25
C ARG A 168 -28.85 1.10 -29.12
N GLY A 169 -27.56 1.40 -29.18
CA GLY A 169 -27.02 2.51 -29.98
C GLY A 169 -26.72 3.77 -29.17
N ASN A 170 -26.46 3.65 -27.87
CA ASN A 170 -26.09 4.79 -27.05
C ASN A 170 -24.59 5.11 -27.15
N ALA A 171 -24.24 6.40 -27.34
CA ALA A 171 -22.87 6.84 -27.56
C ALA A 171 -22.05 7.10 -26.27
N ASP A 172 -22.65 7.01 -25.07
CA ASP A 172 -21.93 7.25 -23.80
C ASP A 172 -20.77 6.27 -23.57
N VAL A 173 -20.80 5.09 -24.20
CA VAL A 173 -19.67 4.14 -24.15
C VAL A 173 -18.39 4.71 -24.75
N ILE A 174 -18.48 5.61 -25.74
CA ILE A 174 -17.30 6.29 -26.31
C ILE A 174 -16.65 7.18 -25.25
N VAL A 175 -17.47 7.82 -24.41
CA VAL A 175 -17.02 8.67 -23.32
C VAL A 175 -16.36 7.82 -22.24
N CYS A 176 -16.98 6.70 -21.85
CA CYS A 176 -16.40 5.74 -20.92
C CYS A 176 -15.04 5.22 -21.42
N ALA A 177 -14.93 4.90 -22.71
CA ALA A 177 -13.67 4.47 -23.32
C ALA A 177 -12.59 5.55 -23.22
N ALA A 178 -12.91 6.80 -23.56
CA ALA A 178 -11.97 7.91 -23.45
C ALA A 178 -11.51 8.18 -22.01
N VAL A 179 -12.43 8.09 -21.04
CA VAL A 179 -12.14 8.30 -19.61
C VAL A 179 -11.27 7.17 -19.06
N VAL A 180 -11.65 5.91 -19.25
CA VAL A 180 -10.87 4.75 -18.78
C VAL A 180 -9.49 4.72 -19.44
N HIS A 181 -9.41 5.05 -20.74
CA HIS A 181 -8.12 5.13 -21.43
C HIS A 181 -7.25 6.26 -20.88
N THR A 182 -7.82 7.43 -20.58
CA THR A 182 -7.09 8.53 -19.92
C THR A 182 -6.53 8.09 -18.57
N LEU A 183 -7.34 7.39 -17.76
CA LEU A 183 -6.92 6.85 -16.47
C LEU A 183 -5.77 5.84 -16.63
N LYS A 184 -5.88 4.92 -17.60
CA LYS A 184 -4.82 3.96 -17.93
C LYS A 184 -3.50 4.64 -18.29
N LEU A 185 -3.54 5.68 -19.13
CA LEU A 185 -2.35 6.45 -19.51
C LEU A 185 -1.71 7.16 -18.30
N LEU A 186 -2.53 7.72 -17.40
CA LEU A 186 -2.04 8.33 -16.16
C LEU A 186 -1.33 7.32 -15.26
N LEU A 187 -1.95 6.15 -15.04
CA LEU A 187 -1.38 5.09 -14.20
C LEU A 187 -0.11 4.46 -14.80
N ASN A 188 0.02 4.48 -16.13
CA ASN A 188 1.23 4.07 -16.84
C ASN A 188 2.31 5.19 -16.94
N ASN A 189 2.14 6.29 -16.20
CA ASN A 189 3.06 7.44 -16.19
C ASN A 189 3.21 8.15 -17.56
N GLN A 190 2.25 7.98 -18.47
CA GLN A 190 2.18 8.66 -19.76
C GLN A 190 1.31 9.93 -19.67
N TRP A 191 1.60 10.77 -18.68
CA TRP A 191 0.76 11.90 -18.27
C TRP A 191 0.58 12.98 -19.38
N LEU A 192 1.55 13.19 -20.26
CA LEU A 192 1.41 14.16 -21.36
C LEU A 192 0.42 13.67 -22.43
N LEU A 193 0.51 12.40 -22.82
CA LEU A 193 -0.45 11.78 -23.74
C LEU A 193 -1.84 11.74 -23.11
N ALA A 194 -1.92 11.43 -21.81
CA ALA A 194 -3.17 11.50 -21.06
C ALA A 194 -3.78 12.91 -21.11
N ALA A 195 -2.99 13.98 -21.00
CA ALA A 195 -3.49 15.36 -21.08
C ALA A 195 -4.14 15.65 -22.45
N VAL A 196 -3.49 15.22 -23.53
CA VAL A 196 -4.03 15.38 -24.90
C VAL A 196 -5.30 14.58 -25.09
N VAL A 197 -5.32 13.30 -24.72
CA VAL A 197 -6.51 12.44 -24.83
C VAL A 197 -7.67 12.97 -23.98
N HIS A 198 -7.37 13.43 -22.76
CA HIS A 198 -8.36 14.02 -21.86
C HIS A 198 -9.03 15.26 -22.47
N GLY A 199 -8.23 16.20 -22.98
CA GLY A 199 -8.72 17.43 -23.60
C GLY A 199 -9.42 17.22 -24.94
N LEU A 200 -8.72 16.58 -25.88
CA LEU A 200 -9.13 16.45 -27.27
C LEU A 200 -10.30 15.47 -27.46
N ILE A 201 -10.36 14.43 -26.63
CA ILE A 201 -11.34 13.34 -26.78
C ILE A 201 -12.34 13.35 -25.64
N ALA A 202 -11.91 13.15 -24.38
CA ALA A 202 -12.83 12.94 -23.26
C ALA A 202 -13.73 14.17 -23.01
N ILE A 203 -13.14 15.35 -22.78
CA ILE A 203 -13.89 16.60 -22.53
C ILE A 203 -14.69 17.04 -23.76
N GLN A 204 -14.16 16.81 -24.97
CA GLN A 204 -14.84 17.16 -26.22
C GLN A 204 -16.10 16.31 -26.48
N LEU A 205 -16.09 15.03 -26.09
CA LEU A 205 -17.25 14.16 -26.23
C LEU A 205 -18.36 14.54 -25.24
N LYS A 206 -17.98 14.82 -23.98
CA LYS A 206 -18.85 15.36 -22.92
C LYS A 206 -18.02 16.22 -21.98
N ILE A 207 -18.60 17.29 -21.44
CA ILE A 207 -17.88 18.27 -20.61
C ILE A 207 -17.50 17.72 -19.21
N TYR A 208 -18.23 16.71 -18.70
CA TYR A 208 -18.08 16.25 -17.32
C TYR A 208 -16.68 15.76 -16.91
N PRO A 209 -15.81 15.18 -17.76
CA PRO A 209 -14.46 14.77 -17.37
C PRO A 209 -13.59 15.91 -16.81
N LEU A 210 -13.98 17.18 -17.01
CA LEU A 210 -13.38 18.32 -16.31
C LEU A 210 -13.33 18.14 -14.78
N ILE A 211 -14.27 17.39 -14.18
CA ILE A 211 -14.29 17.12 -12.73
C ILE A 211 -13.05 16.36 -12.25
N TYR A 212 -12.29 15.71 -13.15
CA TYR A 212 -11.09 14.96 -12.82
C TYR A 212 -9.83 15.83 -12.77
N LEU A 213 -9.83 17.04 -13.35
CA LEU A 213 -8.64 17.90 -13.37
C LEU A 213 -8.04 18.17 -11.98
N PRO A 214 -8.83 18.46 -10.92
CA PRO A 214 -8.28 18.68 -9.59
C PRO A 214 -7.56 17.44 -9.03
N SER A 215 -8.14 16.25 -9.19
CA SER A 215 -7.51 15.01 -8.71
C SER A 215 -6.27 14.63 -9.51
N ILE A 216 -6.27 14.84 -10.83
CA ILE A 216 -5.09 14.62 -11.68
C ILE A 216 -3.95 15.58 -11.29
N PHE A 217 -4.27 16.87 -11.10
CA PHE A 217 -3.28 17.87 -10.70
C PHE A 217 -2.58 17.45 -9.40
N LEU A 218 -3.35 17.01 -8.41
CA LEU A 218 -2.84 16.57 -7.12
C LEU A 218 -2.07 15.24 -7.23
N TYR A 219 -2.56 14.27 -8.01
CA TYR A 219 -1.86 13.00 -8.23
C TYR A 219 -0.47 13.19 -8.84
N ILE A 220 -0.34 14.04 -9.86
CA ILE A 220 0.95 14.32 -10.52
C ILE A 220 1.92 15.04 -9.56
N SER A 221 1.40 15.77 -8.57
CA SER A 221 2.22 16.55 -7.64
C SER A 221 3.00 15.70 -6.63
N ASN A 222 2.62 14.42 -6.42
CA ASN A 222 3.14 13.57 -5.34
C ASN A 222 3.09 14.25 -3.94
N VAL A 223 2.26 15.30 -3.77
CA VAL A 223 1.95 15.85 -2.46
C VAL A 223 1.35 14.71 -1.64
N ARG A 224 1.67 14.61 -0.34
CA ARG A 224 0.94 13.76 0.60
C ARG A 224 0.48 14.65 1.74
N ILE A 225 -0.80 14.57 2.10
CA ILE A 225 -1.38 15.39 3.18
C ILE A 225 -0.67 15.15 4.54
N ALA A 226 0.05 14.04 4.69
CA ALA A 226 0.85 13.72 5.87
C ALA A 226 2.06 14.66 6.11
N THR A 227 2.51 15.43 5.12
CA THR A 227 3.54 16.46 5.31
C THR A 227 2.85 17.78 5.63
N GLY A 228 3.18 18.41 6.77
CA GLY A 228 2.48 19.57 7.32
C GLY A 228 2.15 20.71 6.31
N TYR A 229 1.19 21.58 6.69
CA TYR A 229 0.53 22.55 5.80
C TYR A 229 1.49 23.38 4.92
N LEU A 230 2.61 23.87 5.47
CA LEU A 230 3.62 24.65 4.75
C LEU A 230 4.30 23.87 3.61
N ASP A 231 4.59 22.58 3.84
CA ASP A 231 5.28 21.73 2.88
C ASP A 231 4.34 21.28 1.75
N CYS A 232 3.05 21.09 2.09
CA CYS A 232 1.97 20.90 1.13
C CYS A 232 1.80 22.11 0.21
N CYS A 233 1.72 23.33 0.76
CA CYS A 233 1.61 24.57 -0.04
C CYS A 233 2.82 24.75 -0.97
N ARG A 234 4.04 24.50 -0.46
CA ARG A 234 5.26 24.60 -1.27
C ARG A 234 5.27 23.61 -2.43
N LYS A 235 4.95 22.34 -2.18
CA LYS A 235 4.88 21.30 -3.22
C LYS A 235 3.75 21.53 -4.22
N PHE A 236 2.61 22.07 -3.77
CA PHE A 236 1.51 22.48 -4.63
C PHE A 236 1.95 23.57 -5.63
N LEU A 237 2.63 24.62 -5.16
CA LEU A 237 3.11 25.72 -6.02
C LEU A 237 4.23 25.27 -6.97
N LEU A 238 5.06 24.31 -6.56
CA LEU A 238 6.15 23.76 -7.38
C LEU A 238 5.69 22.67 -8.37
N ASN A 239 4.39 22.33 -8.41
CA ASN A 239 3.83 21.27 -9.26
C ASN A 239 3.74 21.68 -10.74
N TRP A 240 4.88 21.95 -11.38
CA TRP A 240 4.93 22.38 -12.78
C TRP A 240 4.30 21.34 -13.72
N LYS A 241 4.46 20.04 -13.44
CA LYS A 241 3.87 18.96 -14.25
C LYS A 241 2.34 19.00 -14.23
N GLY A 242 1.73 19.23 -13.05
CA GLY A 242 0.29 19.42 -12.94
C GLY A 242 -0.21 20.63 -13.72
N PHE A 243 0.50 21.77 -13.64
CA PHE A 243 0.16 22.95 -14.43
C PHE A 243 0.25 22.69 -15.94
N VAL A 244 1.30 22.00 -16.38
CA VAL A 244 1.46 21.61 -17.79
C VAL A 244 0.37 20.64 -18.23
N PHE A 245 0.00 19.67 -17.39
CA PHE A 245 -1.11 18.76 -17.69
C PHE A 245 -2.41 19.54 -17.94
N VAL A 246 -2.77 20.42 -17.00
CA VAL A 246 -4.00 21.25 -17.11
C VAL A 246 -3.93 22.13 -18.34
N LEU A 247 -2.80 22.80 -18.59
CA LEU A 247 -2.60 23.65 -19.76
C LEU A 247 -2.76 22.87 -21.07
N VAL A 248 -2.07 21.74 -21.22
CA VAL A 248 -2.13 20.90 -22.43
C VAL A 248 -3.53 20.35 -22.64
N SER A 249 -4.21 19.90 -21.58
CA SER A 249 -5.58 19.41 -21.67
C SER A 249 -6.56 20.52 -22.11
N LEU A 250 -6.46 21.72 -21.53
CA LEU A 250 -7.32 22.85 -21.89
C LEU A 250 -7.01 23.39 -23.28
N MET A 251 -5.73 23.44 -23.69
CA MET A 251 -5.34 23.85 -25.04
C MET A 251 -5.82 22.85 -26.10
N SER A 252 -5.73 21.54 -25.81
CA SER A 252 -6.23 20.50 -26.71
C SER A 252 -7.75 20.59 -26.89
N PHE A 253 -8.48 20.88 -25.81
CA PHE A 253 -9.93 21.13 -25.86
C PHE A 253 -10.27 22.46 -26.56
N ALA A 254 -9.52 23.53 -26.32
CA ALA A 254 -9.72 24.80 -27.01
C ALA A 254 -9.46 24.67 -28.52
N LEU A 255 -8.46 23.87 -28.92
CA LEU A 255 -8.18 23.58 -30.32
C LEU A 255 -9.34 22.82 -30.98
N SER A 256 -9.93 21.81 -30.32
CA SER A 256 -11.10 21.13 -30.87
C SER A 256 -12.30 22.05 -31.00
N ILE A 257 -12.55 22.90 -30.00
CA ILE A 257 -13.57 23.94 -30.08
C ILE A 257 -13.34 24.85 -31.28
N LEU A 258 -12.11 25.34 -31.47
CA LEU A 258 -11.74 26.21 -32.59
C LEU A 258 -12.01 25.54 -33.94
N VAL A 259 -11.57 24.29 -34.12
CA VAL A 259 -11.81 23.54 -35.37
C VAL A 259 -13.29 23.43 -35.68
N TYR A 260 -14.13 23.03 -34.71
CA TYR A 260 -15.57 22.88 -34.95
C TYR A 260 -16.30 24.21 -35.05
N PHE A 261 -15.80 25.26 -34.39
CA PHE A 261 -16.30 26.62 -34.55
C PHE A 261 -16.03 27.15 -35.96
N LEU A 262 -14.85 26.89 -36.53
CA LEU A 262 -14.55 27.27 -37.92
C LEU A 262 -15.44 26.53 -38.92
N LEU A 263 -15.84 25.29 -38.62
CA LEU A 263 -16.72 24.49 -39.49
C LEU A 263 -18.21 24.85 -39.36
N TYR A 264 -18.70 25.15 -38.16
CA TYR A 264 -20.15 25.23 -37.88
C TYR A 264 -20.60 26.51 -37.16
N GLY A 265 -19.67 27.41 -36.85
CA GLY A 265 -19.93 28.71 -36.24
C GLY A 265 -20.59 28.65 -34.86
N ASN A 266 -21.36 29.70 -34.55
CA ASN A 266 -22.03 29.87 -33.25
C ASN A 266 -23.01 28.74 -32.89
N ARG A 267 -23.57 28.06 -33.90
CA ARG A 267 -24.54 26.97 -33.69
C ARG A 267 -23.88 25.79 -32.96
N TYR A 268 -22.62 25.48 -33.25
CA TYR A 268 -21.86 24.47 -32.51
C TYR A 268 -21.70 24.83 -31.03
N ILE A 269 -21.27 26.05 -30.73
CA ILE A 269 -21.03 26.51 -29.35
C ILE A 269 -22.31 26.44 -28.53
N TYR A 270 -23.42 26.92 -29.10
CA TYR A 270 -24.70 26.92 -28.41
C TYR A 270 -25.19 25.49 -28.16
N GLU A 271 -25.26 24.66 -29.20
CA GLU A 271 -25.91 23.36 -29.13
C GLU A 271 -25.07 22.27 -28.47
N SER A 272 -23.74 22.30 -28.63
CA SER A 272 -22.84 21.28 -28.09
C SER A 272 -22.24 21.64 -26.74
N LEU A 273 -22.15 22.93 -26.36
CA LEU A 273 -21.49 23.37 -25.14
C LEU A 273 -22.44 24.10 -24.19
N LEU A 274 -22.96 25.26 -24.59
CA LEU A 274 -23.72 26.14 -23.69
C LEU A 274 -25.07 25.54 -23.28
N TYR A 275 -25.74 24.80 -24.18
CA TYR A 275 -27.01 24.13 -23.89
C TYR A 275 -26.93 23.26 -22.64
N HIS A 276 -25.83 22.53 -22.43
CA HIS A 276 -25.67 21.62 -21.28
C HIS A 276 -25.51 22.36 -19.94
N ILE A 277 -25.02 23.61 -19.97
CA ILE A 277 -24.91 24.46 -18.77
C ILE A 277 -26.28 25.01 -18.40
N SER A 278 -27.05 25.50 -19.37
CA SER A 278 -28.37 26.09 -19.15
C SER A 278 -29.50 25.08 -19.03
N ARG A 279 -29.29 23.82 -19.41
CA ARG A 279 -30.35 22.78 -19.44
C ARG A 279 -31.05 22.64 -18.09
N THR A 280 -32.38 22.60 -18.16
CA THR A 280 -33.31 22.22 -17.08
C THR A 280 -34.24 21.17 -17.66
N ASP A 281 -34.33 20.01 -17.02
CA ASP A 281 -35.18 18.90 -17.47
C ASP A 281 -36.24 18.62 -16.41
N THR A 282 -37.51 18.73 -16.81
CA THR A 282 -38.67 18.66 -15.91
C THR A 282 -39.46 17.36 -16.05
N ARG A 283 -39.09 16.46 -16.98
CA ARG A 283 -39.82 15.21 -17.22
C ARG A 283 -38.98 13.97 -16.96
N HIS A 284 -37.84 13.85 -17.62
CA HIS A 284 -37.04 12.61 -17.61
C HIS A 284 -35.83 12.73 -16.69
N ASN A 285 -36.07 13.11 -15.44
CA ASN A 285 -34.99 13.54 -14.54
C ASN A 285 -35.13 12.90 -13.15
N PHE A 286 -34.17 12.04 -12.80
CA PHE A 286 -34.06 11.42 -11.48
C PHE A 286 -33.67 12.42 -10.38
N SER A 287 -33.22 13.61 -10.75
CA SER A 287 -32.80 14.63 -9.81
C SER A 287 -34.00 15.24 -9.08
N PRO A 288 -33.97 15.38 -7.73
CA PRO A 288 -35.06 16.00 -6.97
C PRO A 288 -35.42 17.42 -7.45
N TYR A 289 -34.50 18.10 -8.14
CA TYR A 289 -34.70 19.44 -8.69
C TYR A 289 -35.71 19.50 -9.85
N PHE A 290 -36.05 18.38 -10.50
CA PHE A 290 -36.99 18.38 -11.64
C PHE A 290 -38.34 19.02 -11.26
N TYR A 291 -38.84 18.72 -10.05
CA TYR A 291 -40.13 19.19 -9.59
C TYR A 291 -40.10 20.69 -9.27
N SER A 292 -39.00 21.19 -8.69
CA SER A 292 -38.80 22.62 -8.49
C SER A 292 -38.77 23.38 -9.82
N PHE A 293 -38.06 22.86 -10.83
CA PHE A 293 -38.06 23.47 -12.15
C PHE A 293 -39.41 23.39 -12.85
N TYR A 294 -40.16 22.30 -12.63
CA TYR A 294 -41.52 22.17 -13.16
C TYR A 294 -42.47 23.21 -12.56
N LEU A 295 -42.39 23.47 -11.25
CA LEU A 295 -43.24 24.47 -10.58
C LEU A 295 -42.83 25.91 -10.91
N LEU A 296 -41.55 26.14 -11.21
CA LEU A 296 -41.00 27.45 -11.59
C LEU A 296 -41.05 27.70 -13.10
N ASP A 297 -41.74 26.85 -13.87
CA ASP A 297 -41.86 27.02 -15.31
C ASP A 297 -42.59 28.32 -15.63
N GLY A 298 -41.88 29.27 -16.25
CA GLY A 298 -42.34 30.66 -16.47
C GLY A 298 -41.62 31.74 -15.66
N GLU A 299 -40.97 31.40 -14.53
CA GLU A 299 -40.19 32.34 -13.71
C GLU A 299 -38.68 32.15 -13.90
N THR A 300 -38.14 32.76 -14.96
CA THR A 300 -36.74 32.57 -15.39
C THR A 300 -35.71 32.93 -14.32
N THR A 301 -35.96 33.97 -13.53
CA THR A 301 -35.01 34.48 -12.54
C THR A 301 -34.83 33.50 -11.37
N PHE A 302 -35.94 32.99 -10.82
CA PHE A 302 -35.92 32.02 -9.72
C PHE A 302 -35.38 30.66 -10.18
N SER A 303 -35.77 30.19 -11.36
CA SER A 303 -35.23 28.97 -11.95
C SER A 303 -33.70 29.03 -12.11
N GLN A 304 -33.17 30.16 -12.60
CA GLN A 304 -31.71 30.36 -12.69
C GLN A 304 -31.02 30.39 -11.31
N LEU A 305 -31.65 31.00 -10.30
CA LEU A 305 -31.12 31.04 -8.94
C LEU A 305 -31.03 29.62 -8.34
N VAL A 306 -32.09 28.83 -8.44
CA VAL A 306 -32.12 27.42 -7.98
C VAL A 306 -31.04 26.61 -8.69
N GLY A 307 -30.89 26.80 -10.00
CA GLY A 307 -29.84 26.14 -10.78
C GLY A 307 -28.41 26.47 -10.31
N ARG A 308 -28.15 27.72 -9.91
CA ARG A 308 -26.83 28.13 -9.38
C ARG A 308 -26.59 27.58 -7.97
N ILE A 309 -27.61 27.58 -7.11
CA ILE A 309 -27.52 27.05 -5.74
C ILE A 309 -27.21 25.55 -5.77
N ALA A 310 -27.83 24.78 -6.68
CA ALA A 310 -27.58 23.35 -6.85
C ALA A 310 -26.10 23.03 -7.20
N PHE A 311 -25.38 23.95 -7.85
CA PHE A 311 -23.99 23.75 -8.25
C PHE A 311 -23.00 23.85 -7.08
N GLY A 312 -23.31 24.62 -6.05
CA GLY A 312 -22.40 24.88 -4.92
C GLY A 312 -21.97 23.60 -4.18
N PRO A 313 -22.92 22.78 -3.66
CA PRO A 313 -22.60 21.52 -3.00
C PRO A 313 -21.86 20.53 -3.91
N GLN A 314 -22.24 20.47 -5.18
CA GLN A 314 -21.60 19.60 -6.18
C GLN A 314 -20.12 19.98 -6.37
N ALA A 315 -19.81 21.26 -6.57
CA ALA A 315 -18.44 21.75 -6.75
C ALA A 315 -17.59 21.55 -5.47
N ALA A 316 -18.16 21.79 -4.30
CA ALA A 316 -17.49 21.57 -3.02
C ALA A 316 -17.11 20.09 -2.83
N LEU A 317 -18.03 19.17 -3.12
CA LEU A 317 -17.77 17.73 -3.03
C LEU A 317 -16.70 17.26 -4.02
N ILE A 318 -16.70 17.79 -5.25
CA ILE A 318 -15.66 17.48 -6.25
C ILE A 318 -14.28 17.85 -5.72
N LEU A 319 -14.12 19.04 -5.14
CA LEU A 319 -12.83 19.47 -4.58
C LEU A 319 -12.43 18.63 -3.36
N LEU A 320 -13.36 18.38 -2.43
CA LEU A 320 -13.08 17.62 -1.21
C LEU A 320 -12.70 16.16 -1.50
N ILE A 321 -13.42 15.48 -2.39
CA ILE A 321 -13.10 14.10 -2.82
C ILE A 321 -11.77 14.07 -3.56
N SER A 322 -11.50 15.05 -4.42
CA SER A 322 -10.22 15.17 -5.13
C SER A 322 -9.06 15.29 -4.16
N VAL A 323 -9.16 16.18 -3.17
CA VAL A 323 -8.11 16.37 -2.15
C VAL A 323 -7.95 15.13 -1.28
N ARG A 324 -9.04 14.44 -0.92
CA ARG A 324 -8.94 13.30 0.00
C ARG A 324 -8.42 12.01 -0.65
N PHE A 325 -8.72 11.77 -1.93
CA PHE A 325 -8.50 10.47 -2.56
C PHE A 325 -7.63 10.52 -3.83
N TYR A 326 -6.98 11.64 -4.17
CA TYR A 326 -6.15 11.74 -5.39
C TYR A 326 -5.07 10.65 -5.50
N ASP A 327 -4.58 10.13 -4.37
CA ASP A 327 -3.56 9.07 -4.34
C ASP A 327 -4.04 7.78 -5.04
N ASP A 328 -5.35 7.46 -4.98
CA ASP A 328 -5.95 6.33 -5.68
C ASP A 328 -6.95 6.80 -6.75
N LEU A 329 -6.42 7.20 -7.91
CA LEU A 329 -7.19 7.76 -9.01
C LEU A 329 -8.43 6.95 -9.43
N PRO A 330 -8.39 5.60 -9.60
CA PRO A 330 -9.58 4.83 -9.95
C PRO A 330 -10.74 5.00 -8.96
N PHE A 331 -10.45 4.90 -7.66
CA PHE A 331 -11.45 5.08 -6.61
C PHE A 331 -11.92 6.54 -6.52
N CYS A 332 -10.99 7.49 -6.61
CA CYS A 332 -11.29 8.92 -6.65
C CYS A 332 -12.24 9.28 -7.80
N TRP A 333 -11.93 8.85 -9.03
CA TRP A 333 -12.73 9.15 -10.21
C TRP A 333 -14.11 8.51 -10.14
N MET A 334 -14.22 7.29 -9.61
CA MET A 334 -15.52 6.66 -9.38
C MET A 334 -16.37 7.49 -8.42
N LEU A 335 -15.82 7.89 -7.26
CA LEU A 335 -16.52 8.73 -6.29
C LEU A 335 -16.87 10.12 -6.84
N LEU A 336 -15.95 10.77 -7.55
CA LEU A 336 -16.19 12.06 -8.20
C LEU A 336 -17.36 11.98 -9.18
N THR A 337 -17.41 10.90 -9.98
CA THR A 337 -18.48 10.68 -10.96
C THR A 337 -19.82 10.41 -10.28
N MET A 338 -19.85 9.57 -9.23
CA MET A 338 -21.06 9.31 -8.45
C MET A 338 -21.59 10.57 -7.76
N ALA A 339 -20.70 11.35 -7.13
CA ALA A 339 -21.06 12.62 -6.50
C ALA A 339 -21.53 13.65 -7.53
N PHE A 340 -20.84 13.75 -8.68
CA PHE A 340 -21.24 14.62 -9.78
C PHE A 340 -22.66 14.29 -10.24
N ILE A 341 -22.98 13.01 -10.49
CA ILE A 341 -24.30 12.59 -10.97
C ILE A 341 -25.39 12.80 -9.90
N ALA A 342 -25.14 12.37 -8.67
CA ALA A 342 -26.13 12.44 -7.59
C ALA A 342 -26.54 13.88 -7.26
N PHE A 343 -25.59 14.82 -7.29
CA PHE A 343 -25.83 16.24 -7.00
C PHE A 343 -26.12 17.08 -8.24
N ASN A 344 -26.21 16.46 -9.43
CA ASN A 344 -26.55 17.20 -10.64
C ASN A 344 -28.02 17.59 -10.66
N LYS A 345 -28.32 18.77 -11.22
CA LYS A 345 -29.68 19.25 -11.47
C LYS A 345 -30.44 18.45 -12.53
N VAL A 346 -29.71 17.77 -13.42
CA VAL A 346 -30.26 16.85 -14.43
C VAL A 346 -29.55 15.51 -14.28
N CYS A 347 -30.31 14.44 -14.07
CA CYS A 347 -29.83 13.08 -13.91
C CYS A 347 -30.67 12.12 -14.75
N THR A 348 -30.02 11.43 -15.69
CA THR A 348 -30.62 10.44 -16.59
C THR A 348 -29.93 9.09 -16.41
N SER A 349 -30.62 7.99 -16.72
CA SER A 349 -30.11 6.62 -16.52
C SER A 349 -28.80 6.32 -17.25
N GLN A 350 -28.57 6.95 -18.40
CA GLN A 350 -27.34 6.83 -19.20
C GLN A 350 -26.08 7.21 -18.39
N TYR A 351 -26.19 8.14 -17.45
CA TYR A 351 -25.05 8.62 -16.66
C TYR A 351 -24.47 7.53 -15.74
N PHE A 352 -25.26 6.51 -15.40
CA PHE A 352 -24.80 5.45 -14.51
C PHE A 352 -23.66 4.64 -15.12
N LEU A 353 -23.56 4.58 -16.45
CA LEU A 353 -22.43 3.96 -17.15
C LEU A 353 -21.09 4.60 -16.79
N TRP A 354 -21.07 5.91 -16.53
CA TRP A 354 -19.84 6.66 -16.31
C TRP A 354 -19.08 6.15 -15.08
N PHE A 355 -19.76 5.93 -13.94
CA PHE A 355 -19.09 5.38 -12.76
C PHE A 355 -19.02 3.84 -12.77
N ILE A 356 -19.97 3.15 -13.40
CA ILE A 356 -19.91 1.68 -13.56
C ILE A 356 -18.67 1.28 -14.36
N SER A 357 -18.23 2.09 -15.33
CA SER A 357 -17.02 1.83 -16.10
C SER A 357 -15.73 1.83 -15.27
N LEU A 358 -15.72 2.55 -14.14
CA LEU A 358 -14.58 2.67 -13.24
C LEU A 358 -14.60 1.62 -12.12
N LEU A 359 -15.76 1.05 -11.81
CA LEU A 359 -15.96 0.08 -10.74
C LEU A 359 -15.08 -1.18 -10.84
N PRO A 360 -14.84 -1.79 -12.03
CA PRO A 360 -13.96 -2.95 -12.14
C PRO A 360 -12.53 -2.71 -11.62
N ILE A 361 -12.04 -1.47 -11.75
CA ILE A 361 -10.70 -1.08 -11.30
C ILE A 361 -10.76 -0.60 -9.84
N ALA A 362 -11.73 0.24 -9.49
CA ALA A 362 -11.86 0.85 -8.17
C ALA A 362 -12.18 -0.14 -7.04
N GLN A 363 -12.82 -1.28 -7.36
CA GLN A 363 -13.20 -2.29 -6.36
C GLN A 363 -12.04 -2.84 -5.53
N ARG A 364 -10.81 -2.82 -6.08
CA ARG A 364 -9.59 -3.29 -5.40
C ARG A 364 -9.30 -2.55 -4.08
N SER A 365 -9.81 -1.33 -3.94
CA SER A 365 -9.58 -0.44 -2.81
C SER A 365 -10.74 -0.46 -1.81
N ILE A 366 -11.72 -1.35 -2.02
CA ILE A 366 -12.95 -1.43 -1.23
C ILE A 366 -12.99 -2.76 -0.48
N GLU A 367 -12.95 -2.71 0.84
CA GLU A 367 -13.07 -3.90 1.69
C GLU A 367 -14.49 -4.03 2.25
N MET A 368 -15.33 -4.75 1.53
CA MET A 368 -16.73 -4.95 1.88
C MET A 368 -17.15 -6.41 1.72
N SER A 369 -17.98 -6.90 2.65
CA SER A 369 -18.52 -8.25 2.57
C SER A 369 -19.50 -8.39 1.42
N LEU A 370 -19.52 -9.56 0.76
CA LEU A 370 -20.41 -9.85 -0.37
C LEU A 370 -21.88 -9.57 -0.03
N LYS A 371 -22.32 -9.92 1.18
CA LYS A 371 -23.69 -9.65 1.66
C LYS A 371 -24.01 -8.16 1.61
N ARG A 372 -23.10 -7.29 2.05
CA ARG A 372 -23.31 -5.84 2.05
C ARG A 372 -23.30 -5.30 0.62
N SER A 373 -22.37 -5.76 -0.22
CA SER A 373 -22.32 -5.38 -1.64
C SER A 373 -23.62 -5.72 -2.38
N VAL A 374 -24.19 -6.90 -2.13
CA VAL A 374 -25.48 -7.33 -2.69
C VAL A 374 -26.61 -6.44 -2.17
N VAL A 375 -26.67 -6.16 -0.87
CA VAL A 375 -27.69 -5.27 -0.29
C VAL A 375 -27.64 -3.88 -0.92
N LEU A 376 -26.46 -3.27 -1.04
CA LEU A 376 -26.31 -1.94 -1.63
C LEU A 376 -26.71 -1.92 -3.11
N SER A 377 -26.34 -2.95 -3.86
CA SER A 377 -26.73 -3.10 -5.26
C SER A 377 -28.24 -3.25 -5.41
N SER A 378 -28.86 -4.08 -4.56
CA SER A 378 -30.33 -4.25 -4.55
C SER A 378 -31.05 -2.96 -4.17
N MET A 379 -30.57 -2.22 -3.17
CA MET A 379 -31.12 -0.91 -2.81
C MET A 379 -31.09 0.06 -4.00
N TRP A 380 -29.96 0.12 -4.72
CA TRP A 380 -29.80 0.99 -5.88
C TRP A 380 -30.75 0.62 -7.03
N VAL A 381 -30.95 -0.67 -7.30
CA VAL A 381 -31.89 -1.17 -8.33
C VAL A 381 -33.35 -0.91 -7.91
N ILE A 382 -33.70 -1.19 -6.65
CA ILE A 382 -35.07 -0.98 -6.14
C ILE A 382 -35.45 0.50 -6.20
N ALA A 383 -34.55 1.40 -5.82
CA ALA A 383 -34.82 2.84 -5.90
C ALA A 383 -35.13 3.30 -7.34
N GLN A 384 -34.42 2.77 -8.33
CA GLN A 384 -34.71 3.03 -9.75
C GLN A 384 -36.04 2.43 -10.18
N ALA A 385 -36.33 1.19 -9.78
CA ALA A 385 -37.59 0.53 -10.13
C ALA A 385 -38.81 1.31 -9.59
N ILE A 386 -38.73 1.81 -8.36
CA ILE A 386 -39.77 2.66 -7.76
C ILE A 386 -39.95 3.95 -8.56
N TRP A 387 -38.85 4.61 -8.95
CA TRP A 387 -38.90 5.82 -9.76
C TRP A 387 -39.52 5.55 -11.14
N LEU A 388 -39.08 4.48 -11.81
CA LEU A 388 -39.58 4.09 -13.13
C LEU A 388 -41.07 3.72 -13.10
N LEU A 389 -41.53 3.06 -12.04
CA LEU A 389 -42.95 2.75 -11.85
C LEU A 389 -43.78 4.03 -11.69
N ALA A 390 -43.31 4.99 -10.90
CA ALA A 390 -43.98 6.29 -10.75
C ALA A 390 -44.00 7.06 -12.08
N ALA A 391 -42.88 7.10 -12.81
CA ALA A 391 -42.80 7.73 -14.12
C ALA A 391 -43.70 7.04 -15.16
N TYR A 392 -43.83 5.72 -15.12
CA TYR A 392 -44.70 4.96 -16.00
C TYR A 392 -46.17 5.35 -15.83
N PHE A 393 -46.65 5.51 -14.59
CA PHE A 393 -48.01 5.97 -14.33
C PHE A 393 -48.28 7.36 -14.89
N LEU A 394 -47.28 8.26 -14.84
CA LEU A 394 -47.40 9.59 -15.43
C LEU A 394 -47.45 9.53 -16.96
N GLU A 395 -46.44 8.92 -17.58
CA GLU A 395 -46.21 9.01 -19.03
C GLU A 395 -47.12 8.10 -19.85
N PHE A 396 -47.41 6.88 -19.37
CA PHE A 396 -48.20 5.91 -20.14
C PHE A 396 -49.67 5.86 -19.72
N TRP A 397 -49.97 6.07 -18.43
CA TRP A 397 -51.34 5.96 -17.91
C TRP A 397 -51.99 7.34 -17.69
N GLY A 398 -51.24 8.44 -17.84
CA GLY A 398 -51.74 9.80 -17.67
C GLY A 398 -52.15 10.14 -16.23
N VAL A 399 -51.71 9.34 -15.24
CA VAL A 399 -52.04 9.55 -13.82
C VAL A 399 -51.10 10.60 -13.25
N ASN A 400 -51.67 11.66 -12.66
CA ASN A 400 -50.90 12.70 -11.98
C ASN A 400 -50.12 12.13 -10.78
N SER A 401 -48.86 11.77 -11.03
CA SER A 401 -47.96 11.14 -10.08
C SER A 401 -46.69 11.97 -9.83
N PHE A 402 -46.70 13.27 -10.15
CA PHE A 402 -45.56 14.17 -9.97
C PHE A 402 -44.98 14.14 -8.55
N LEU A 403 -45.84 14.16 -7.52
CA LEU A 403 -45.41 14.06 -6.12
C LEU A 403 -44.73 12.72 -5.82
N PHE A 404 -45.25 11.61 -6.35
CA PHE A 404 -44.64 10.29 -6.17
C PHE A 404 -43.28 10.19 -6.88
N ILE A 405 -43.14 10.75 -8.08
CA ILE A 405 -41.85 10.82 -8.80
C ILE A 405 -40.86 11.66 -7.99
N TRP A 406 -41.30 12.77 -7.39
CA TRP A 406 -40.45 13.59 -6.53
C TRP A 406 -39.98 12.86 -5.27
N LEU A 407 -40.88 12.17 -4.57
CA LEU A 407 -40.52 11.32 -3.43
C LEU A 407 -39.57 10.18 -3.83
N ALA A 408 -39.80 9.55 -4.98
CA ALA A 408 -38.91 8.53 -5.52
C ALA A 408 -37.53 9.11 -5.89
N SER A 409 -37.48 10.35 -6.37
CA SER A 409 -36.22 11.05 -6.68
C SER A 409 -35.43 11.36 -5.41
N LEU A 410 -36.10 11.74 -4.31
CA LEU A 410 -35.47 11.90 -2.99
C LEU A 410 -34.95 10.56 -2.44
N LEU A 411 -35.71 9.48 -2.59
CA LEU A 411 -35.27 8.13 -2.20
C LEU A 411 -34.04 7.71 -3.01
N PHE A 412 -34.05 7.93 -4.33
CA PHE A 412 -32.94 7.64 -5.21
C PHE A 412 -31.69 8.46 -4.83
N PHE A 413 -31.84 9.76 -4.61
CA PHE A 413 -30.77 10.63 -4.14
C PHE A 413 -30.17 10.14 -2.81
N SER A 414 -31.02 9.88 -1.82
CA SER A 414 -30.59 9.41 -0.49
C SER A 414 -29.87 8.07 -0.56
N THR A 415 -30.34 7.17 -1.45
CA THR A 415 -29.69 5.87 -1.69
C THR A 415 -28.30 6.04 -2.30
N ASN A 416 -28.12 6.93 -3.29
CA ASN A 416 -26.80 7.19 -3.87
C ASN A 416 -25.84 7.82 -2.85
N VAL A 417 -26.31 8.79 -2.05
CA VAL A 417 -25.51 9.39 -0.98
C VAL A 417 -25.09 8.34 0.05
N PHE A 418 -26.02 7.47 0.46
CA PHE A 418 -25.73 6.37 1.38
C PHE A 418 -24.69 5.40 0.80
N ILE A 419 -24.80 5.02 -0.47
CA ILE A 419 -23.82 4.15 -1.14
C ILE A 419 -22.44 4.82 -1.17
N VAL A 420 -22.35 6.10 -1.57
CA VAL A 420 -21.08 6.86 -1.55
C VAL A 420 -20.47 6.88 -0.15
N ALA A 421 -21.27 7.12 0.88
CA ALA A 421 -20.80 7.08 2.27
C ALA A 421 -20.28 5.68 2.66
N GLN A 422 -20.99 4.61 2.30
CA GLN A 422 -20.53 3.24 2.54
C GLN A 422 -19.21 2.94 1.83
N LEU A 423 -19.06 3.32 0.56
CA LEU A 423 -17.83 3.16 -0.20
C LEU A 423 -16.65 3.89 0.48
N ILE A 424 -16.87 5.12 0.98
CA ILE A 424 -15.85 5.89 1.71
C ILE A 424 -15.47 5.21 3.04
N THR A 425 -16.44 4.72 3.81
CA THR A 425 -16.17 4.07 5.11
C THR A 425 -15.42 2.75 4.98
N HIS A 426 -15.57 2.08 3.84
CA HIS A 426 -14.91 0.81 3.52
C HIS A 426 -13.72 0.97 2.57
N TYR A 427 -13.29 2.20 2.33
CA TYR A 427 -12.07 2.48 1.58
C TYR A 427 -10.86 2.05 2.40
N ARG A 428 -10.08 1.13 1.85
CA ARG A 428 -8.75 0.81 2.34
C ARG A 428 -7.76 1.49 1.42
N ASP A 429 -6.97 2.40 1.99
CA ASP A 429 -5.96 3.13 1.24
C ASP A 429 -4.89 2.14 0.71
N PRO A 430 -4.84 1.88 -0.60
CA PRO A 430 -3.84 0.98 -1.18
C PRO A 430 -2.44 1.63 -1.18
N PHE A 431 -2.38 2.94 -0.96
CA PHE A 431 -1.17 3.76 -0.88
C PHE A 431 -0.90 4.32 0.51
N GLN A 432 -1.67 3.91 1.54
CA GLN A 432 -1.19 3.91 2.91
C GLN A 432 -0.01 2.97 2.88
N SER A 433 1.14 3.60 2.66
CA SER A 433 2.46 3.07 2.75
C SER A 433 2.43 1.98 3.81
N VAL A 434 2.57 0.74 3.32
CA VAL A 434 3.61 -0.08 3.92
C VAL A 434 4.86 0.77 3.72
N VAL A 435 5.08 1.71 4.64
CA VAL A 435 6.40 2.26 4.86
C VAL A 435 7.14 0.98 5.19
N MET A 436 7.97 0.56 4.26
CA MET A 436 8.78 -0.61 4.48
C MET A 436 9.77 -0.17 5.53
N VAL A 437 9.63 -0.78 6.70
CA VAL A 437 10.34 -0.37 7.89
C VAL A 437 11.49 -1.33 8.08
N PHE A 438 12.66 -0.77 8.35
CA PHE A 438 13.76 -1.53 8.91
C PHE A 438 13.57 -1.64 10.43
N TYR A 439 13.43 -2.85 10.93
CA TYR A 439 13.19 -3.11 12.35
C TYR A 439 14.47 -3.58 13.04
N LEU A 440 14.88 -2.90 14.12
CA LEU A 440 15.85 -3.47 15.06
C LEU A 440 15.07 -4.07 16.23
N VAL A 441 15.24 -5.36 16.49
CA VAL A 441 14.46 -6.09 17.49
C VAL A 441 15.39 -6.74 18.51
N GLY A 442 15.24 -6.35 19.77
CA GLY A 442 15.91 -7.02 20.89
C GLY A 442 15.28 -8.37 21.19
N LEU A 443 16.12 -9.40 21.32
CA LEU A 443 15.69 -10.75 21.68
C LEU A 443 15.57 -10.99 23.18
N GLY A 444 16.18 -10.13 24.00
CA GLY A 444 16.30 -10.38 25.44
C GLY A 444 17.54 -11.23 25.75
N LEU A 445 17.62 -11.78 26.96
CA LEU A 445 18.88 -12.29 27.53
C LEU A 445 18.99 -13.82 27.54
N GLY A 446 17.87 -14.51 27.63
CA GLY A 446 17.72 -15.95 27.77
C GLY A 446 17.56 -16.65 26.43
N ASP A 447 16.35 -17.16 26.18
CA ASP A 447 16.05 -18.00 25.02
C ASP A 447 15.14 -17.32 23.98
N ALA A 448 14.57 -18.11 23.06
CA ALA A 448 13.72 -17.59 21.99
C ALA A 448 12.41 -16.94 22.50
N GLU A 449 11.98 -17.26 23.73
CA GLU A 449 10.73 -16.81 24.34
C GLU A 449 10.86 -15.46 25.04
N ASP A 450 12.09 -15.03 25.36
CA ASP A 450 12.38 -13.71 25.94
C ASP A 450 12.07 -12.55 24.97
N ILE A 451 11.81 -12.86 23.70
CA ILE A 451 11.35 -11.86 22.75
C ILE A 451 10.02 -11.27 23.20
N THR A 452 9.89 -9.94 23.12
CA THR A 452 8.60 -9.31 23.38
C THR A 452 7.55 -9.79 22.37
N VAL A 453 6.27 -9.82 22.77
CA VAL A 453 5.13 -10.11 21.87
C VAL A 453 5.15 -9.20 20.64
N LYS A 454 5.54 -7.93 20.83
CA LYS A 454 5.71 -6.96 19.75
C LYS A 454 6.83 -7.35 18.78
N GLY A 455 7.96 -7.83 19.29
CA GLY A 455 9.06 -8.37 18.50
C GLY A 455 8.63 -9.58 17.68
N LEU A 456 8.00 -10.57 18.32
CA LEU A 456 7.53 -11.79 17.65
C LEU A 456 6.55 -11.50 16.49
N ASN A 457 5.57 -10.63 16.73
CA ASN A 457 4.61 -10.23 15.70
C ASN A 457 5.29 -9.49 14.53
N THR A 458 6.35 -8.74 14.82
CA THR A 458 7.13 -8.01 13.80
C THR A 458 7.94 -8.98 12.94
N ILE A 459 8.61 -9.96 13.54
CA ILE A 459 9.36 -11.00 12.81
C ILE A 459 8.46 -11.72 11.81
N LYS A 460 7.25 -12.12 12.25
CA LYS A 460 6.28 -12.82 11.38
C LYS A 460 5.85 -11.99 10.17
N LYS A 461 5.82 -10.65 10.31
CA LYS A 461 5.48 -9.71 9.23
C LYS A 461 6.64 -9.50 8.25
N CYS A 462 7.89 -9.52 8.73
CA CYS A 462 9.06 -9.21 7.91
C CYS A 462 9.32 -10.26 6.82
N VAL A 463 9.81 -9.80 5.67
CA VAL A 463 10.18 -10.66 4.54
C VAL A 463 11.53 -11.32 4.79
N ARG A 464 12.48 -10.56 5.37
CA ARG A 464 13.80 -11.04 5.76
C ARG A 464 14.07 -10.75 7.22
N VAL A 465 14.74 -11.70 7.86
CA VAL A 465 15.07 -11.69 9.29
C VAL A 465 16.56 -11.99 9.41
N TYR A 466 17.35 -10.99 9.79
CA TYR A 466 18.77 -11.13 10.07
C TYR A 466 18.98 -11.36 11.56
N LEU A 467 19.98 -12.15 11.94
CA LEU A 467 20.40 -12.35 13.33
C LEU A 467 21.87 -12.01 13.46
N GLU A 468 22.14 -11.00 14.28
CA GLU A 468 23.50 -10.67 14.68
C GLU A 468 23.96 -11.66 15.76
N ALA A 469 25.10 -12.32 15.53
CA ALA A 469 25.57 -13.41 16.37
C ALA A 469 26.97 -13.20 16.99
N TYR A 470 27.46 -11.95 17.02
CA TYR A 470 28.82 -11.64 17.51
C TYR A 470 28.87 -10.72 18.74
N THR A 471 27.77 -10.05 19.10
CA THR A 471 27.71 -9.14 20.26
C THR A 471 27.40 -9.85 21.58
N SER A 472 26.70 -10.98 21.54
CA SER A 472 26.32 -11.79 22.71
C SER A 472 25.75 -13.15 22.26
N ILE A 473 25.47 -14.06 23.20
CA ILE A 473 24.92 -15.41 22.97
C ILE A 473 23.63 -15.59 23.77
N LEU A 474 22.67 -16.33 23.20
CA LEU A 474 21.48 -16.86 23.89
C LEU A 474 21.74 -18.24 24.53
N SER A 475 20.85 -18.66 25.44
CA SER A 475 20.94 -19.88 26.29
C SER A 475 21.39 -21.16 25.62
N TYR A 476 21.03 -21.33 24.35
CA TYR A 476 21.24 -22.55 23.59
C TYR A 476 22.08 -22.27 22.35
N ALA A 477 23.31 -21.77 22.54
CA ALA A 477 24.36 -21.72 21.52
C ALA A 477 23.81 -21.64 20.08
N LEU A 478 23.10 -20.55 19.75
CA LEU A 478 22.56 -20.27 18.41
C LEU A 478 22.09 -21.49 17.60
N ASP A 479 21.27 -22.39 18.17
CA ASP A 479 20.57 -23.38 17.34
C ASP A 479 19.51 -22.67 16.49
N LYS A 480 19.97 -22.18 15.33
CA LYS A 480 19.20 -21.48 14.32
C LYS A 480 17.87 -22.21 14.05
N SER A 481 17.90 -23.54 14.02
CA SER A 481 16.73 -24.39 13.76
C SER A 481 15.61 -24.20 14.78
N LYS A 482 15.94 -23.95 16.06
CA LYS A 482 14.95 -23.70 17.11
C LYS A 482 14.31 -22.32 16.95
N LEU A 483 15.12 -21.30 16.66
CA LEU A 483 14.62 -19.93 16.40
C LEU A 483 13.70 -19.91 15.17
N GLU A 484 14.12 -20.56 14.09
CA GLU A 484 13.32 -20.66 12.86
C GLU A 484 11.99 -21.38 13.09
N ARG A 485 12.01 -22.47 13.87
CA ARG A 485 10.80 -23.22 14.24
C ARG A 485 9.86 -22.39 15.11
N PHE A 486 10.38 -21.63 16.07
CA PHE A 486 9.57 -20.82 16.97
C PHE A 486 8.99 -19.57 16.27
N TYR A 487 9.78 -18.91 15.41
CA TYR A 487 9.34 -17.71 14.69
C TYR A 487 8.54 -18.03 13.42
N GLY A 488 8.70 -19.22 12.83
CA GLY A 488 8.07 -19.61 11.57
C GLY A 488 8.66 -18.88 10.35
N LYS A 489 9.94 -18.49 10.44
CA LYS A 489 10.68 -17.71 9.44
C LYS A 489 12.12 -18.22 9.34
N GLU A 490 12.69 -18.16 8.15
CA GLU A 490 14.13 -18.36 7.95
C GLU A 490 14.92 -17.21 8.59
N VAL A 491 16.01 -17.54 9.29
CA VAL A 491 16.88 -16.58 9.97
C VAL A 491 18.24 -16.54 9.28
N ILE A 492 18.63 -15.36 8.79
CA ILE A 492 19.88 -15.13 8.07
C ILE A 492 20.94 -14.66 9.05
N MET A 493 22.06 -15.37 9.15
CA MET A 493 23.14 -14.99 10.06
C MET A 493 23.88 -13.76 9.52
N ALA A 494 24.06 -12.74 10.35
CA ALA A 494 24.83 -11.54 10.06
C ALA A 494 26.06 -11.47 10.97
N ASP A 495 27.25 -11.46 10.37
CA ASP A 495 28.50 -11.29 11.10
C ASP A 495 28.92 -9.82 11.16
N ARG A 496 30.02 -9.56 11.87
CA ARG A 496 30.51 -8.21 12.14
C ARG A 496 30.84 -7.45 10.86
N GLU A 497 31.41 -8.14 9.87
CA GLU A 497 31.74 -7.52 8.60
C GLU A 497 30.48 -7.10 7.83
N LEU A 498 29.45 -7.95 7.80
CA LEU A 498 28.17 -7.61 7.19
C LEU A 498 27.48 -6.41 7.87
N VAL A 499 27.49 -6.37 9.20
CA VAL A 499 26.79 -5.32 9.96
C VAL A 499 27.56 -3.99 9.98
N GLU A 500 28.87 -4.02 10.13
CA GLU A 500 29.69 -2.81 10.28
C GLU A 500 30.26 -2.28 8.96
N GLN A 501 30.58 -3.14 7.99
CA GLN A 501 31.22 -2.75 6.72
C GLN A 501 30.27 -2.83 5.52
N HIS A 502 29.45 -3.89 5.43
CA HIS A 502 28.54 -4.14 4.30
C HIS A 502 27.06 -3.90 4.65
N SER A 503 26.78 -2.91 5.51
CA SER A 503 25.42 -2.58 5.98
C SER A 503 24.44 -2.26 4.84
N ASP A 504 24.95 -1.79 3.69
CA ASP A 504 24.15 -1.54 2.48
C ASP A 504 23.51 -2.83 1.93
N GLU A 505 24.17 -3.98 2.06
CA GLU A 505 23.63 -5.28 1.61
C GLU A 505 22.48 -5.74 2.52
N LEU A 506 22.61 -5.51 3.83
CA LEU A 506 21.57 -5.81 4.81
C LEU A 506 20.33 -4.92 4.58
N LEU A 507 20.55 -3.64 4.30
CA LEU A 507 19.50 -2.66 4.02
C LEU A 507 18.95 -2.74 2.58
N ALA A 508 19.63 -3.43 1.67
CA ALA A 508 19.22 -3.56 0.28
C ALA A 508 17.80 -4.12 0.20
N GLY A 509 16.88 -3.41 -0.45
CA GLY A 509 15.48 -3.82 -0.59
C GLY A 509 14.60 -3.59 0.65
N ALA A 510 15.11 -2.97 1.72
CA ALA A 510 14.29 -2.51 2.85
C ALA A 510 13.42 -1.29 2.48
N GLU A 511 13.64 -0.68 1.31
CA GLU A 511 12.77 0.34 0.70
C GLU A 511 11.47 -0.24 0.10
N VAL A 512 11.47 -1.54 -0.21
CA VAL A 512 10.35 -2.26 -0.86
C VAL A 512 9.80 -3.44 -0.06
N SER A 513 10.42 -3.79 1.07
CA SER A 513 9.98 -4.89 1.95
C SER A 513 10.35 -4.63 3.41
N ASP A 514 9.51 -5.07 4.35
CA ASP A 514 9.87 -5.03 5.78
C ASP A 514 11.03 -5.99 6.05
N VAL A 515 12.10 -5.48 6.66
CA VAL A 515 13.30 -6.24 7.02
C VAL A 515 13.55 -6.04 8.51
N CYS A 516 13.88 -7.10 9.23
CA CYS A 516 14.31 -6.97 10.62
C CYS A 516 15.71 -7.52 10.86
N MET A 517 16.40 -6.90 11.82
CA MET A 517 17.64 -7.37 12.41
C MET A 517 17.39 -7.67 13.88
N LEU A 518 17.72 -8.89 14.28
CA LEU A 518 17.60 -9.42 15.62
C LEU A 518 18.93 -9.24 16.35
N VAL A 519 18.86 -8.69 17.55
CA VAL A 519 20.01 -8.38 18.40
C VAL A 519 19.78 -9.03 19.76
N VAL A 520 20.79 -9.72 20.29
CA VAL A 520 20.71 -10.31 21.64
C VAL A 520 20.71 -9.19 22.68
N GLY A 521 19.81 -9.28 23.66
CA GLY A 521 19.55 -8.20 24.62
C GLY A 521 18.67 -7.09 24.04
N ASP A 522 19.10 -5.84 24.24
CA ASP A 522 18.47 -4.64 23.67
C ASP A 522 19.32 -4.05 22.55
N PRO A 523 18.73 -3.57 21.43
CA PRO A 523 19.48 -3.03 20.30
C PRO A 523 20.45 -1.89 20.60
N PHE A 524 20.31 -1.18 21.73
CA PHE A 524 21.20 -0.08 22.12
C PHE A 524 21.86 -0.27 23.49
N GLY A 525 21.71 -1.43 24.12
CA GLY A 525 22.21 -1.65 25.48
C GLY A 525 23.74 -1.53 25.60
N ALA A 526 24.48 -2.12 24.66
CA ALA A 526 25.95 -2.11 24.65
C ALA A 526 26.51 -2.44 23.25
N THR A 527 25.93 -1.88 22.18
CA THR A 527 26.24 -2.25 20.79
C THR A 527 26.53 -1.02 19.92
N THR A 528 27.08 -1.24 18.72
CA THR A 528 27.40 -0.20 17.72
C THR A 528 26.25 0.10 16.75
N HIS A 529 25.05 -0.44 17.00
CA HIS A 529 23.92 -0.40 16.05
C HIS A 529 23.31 0.98 15.79
N SER A 530 23.68 2.00 16.57
CA SER A 530 23.33 3.39 16.23
C SER A 530 23.86 3.78 14.85
N SER A 531 25.01 3.23 14.42
CA SER A 531 25.56 3.44 13.08
C SER A 531 24.63 2.93 11.98
N LEU A 532 24.02 1.76 12.17
CA LEU A 532 23.07 1.16 11.22
C LEU A 532 21.78 1.99 11.10
N VAL A 533 21.30 2.55 12.22
CA VAL A 533 20.14 3.45 12.23
C VAL A 533 20.43 4.73 11.44
N LEU A 534 21.63 5.30 11.58
CA LEU A 534 22.05 6.47 10.81
C LEU A 534 22.14 6.14 9.32
N ARG A 535 22.74 4.99 8.97
CA ARG A 535 22.84 4.57 7.56
C ARG A 535 21.47 4.39 6.90
N ALA A 536 20.53 3.75 7.60
CA ALA A 536 19.16 3.59 7.10
C ALA A 536 18.46 4.94 6.90
N ARG A 537 18.71 5.92 7.78
CA ARG A 537 18.19 7.29 7.63
C ARG A 537 18.76 8.01 6.42
N ASP A 538 20.06 7.88 6.15
CA ASP A 538 20.70 8.45 4.95
C ASP A 538 20.08 7.88 3.67
N LEU A 539 19.69 6.60 3.69
CA LEU A 539 18.97 5.91 2.62
C LEU A 539 17.45 6.19 2.61
N HIS A 540 16.95 7.06 3.48
CA HIS A 540 15.53 7.41 3.61
C HIS A 540 14.63 6.21 3.95
N ILE A 541 15.19 5.18 4.60
CA ILE A 541 14.48 3.99 5.07
C ILE A 541 14.00 4.23 6.50
N PRO A 542 12.70 4.18 6.79
CA PRO A 542 12.21 4.40 8.14
C PRO A 542 12.59 3.26 9.07
N VAL A 543 13.17 3.60 10.22
CA VAL A 543 13.64 2.63 11.21
C VAL A 543 12.69 2.58 12.40
N LYS A 544 12.37 1.38 12.89
CA LYS A 544 11.61 1.19 14.13
C LYS A 544 12.32 0.22 15.05
N VAL A 545 12.56 0.68 16.28
CA VAL A 545 13.24 -0.11 17.30
C VAL A 545 12.21 -0.77 18.20
N ILE A 546 12.43 -2.04 18.50
CA ILE A 546 11.69 -2.83 19.47
C ILE A 546 12.68 -3.21 20.57
N HIS A 547 12.55 -2.51 21.70
CA HIS A 547 13.37 -2.71 22.88
C HIS A 547 13.10 -4.04 23.58
N ASN A 548 14.07 -4.49 24.36
CA ASN A 548 13.95 -5.65 25.22
C ASN A 548 14.83 -5.52 26.49
N ALA A 549 14.91 -6.57 27.31
CA ALA A 549 15.81 -6.62 28.46
C ALA A 549 17.29 -6.61 28.02
N SER A 550 18.13 -5.90 28.77
CA SER A 550 19.58 -5.80 28.58
C SER A 550 20.31 -6.16 29.88
N ILE A 551 21.57 -6.55 29.79
CA ILE A 551 22.40 -6.78 30.98
C ILE A 551 22.55 -5.49 31.81
N ILE A 552 22.51 -4.33 31.14
CA ILE A 552 22.63 -3.01 31.78
C ILE A 552 21.54 -2.78 32.83
N ASN A 553 20.30 -3.20 32.57
CA ASN A 553 19.21 -3.11 33.54
C ASN A 553 19.05 -4.40 34.36
N ALA A 554 19.31 -5.57 33.77
CA ALA A 554 19.14 -6.84 34.46
C ALA A 554 20.17 -7.06 35.58
N VAL A 555 21.32 -6.38 35.56
CA VAL A 555 22.33 -6.43 36.64
C VAL A 555 21.74 -6.14 38.03
N ALA A 556 20.65 -5.38 38.11
CA ALA A 556 19.93 -5.07 39.36
C ALA A 556 19.50 -6.32 40.15
N CYS A 557 19.38 -7.48 39.49
CA CYS A 557 19.04 -8.74 40.15
C CYS A 557 20.04 -9.15 41.24
N CYS A 558 21.27 -8.62 41.23
CA CYS A 558 22.22 -8.83 42.32
C CYS A 558 21.87 -8.07 43.61
N GLY A 559 20.89 -7.16 43.58
CA GLY A 559 20.46 -6.39 44.74
C GLY A 559 20.97 -4.96 44.81
N LEU A 560 21.93 -4.60 43.94
CA LEU A 560 22.43 -3.24 43.82
C LEU A 560 21.43 -2.36 43.07
N GLN A 561 21.28 -1.13 43.55
CA GLN A 561 20.35 -0.15 43.03
C GLN A 561 20.86 0.41 41.70
N LEU A 562 20.05 0.32 40.64
CA LEU A 562 20.44 0.77 39.30
C LEU A 562 20.86 2.24 39.23
N TYR A 563 20.26 3.11 40.05
CA TYR A 563 20.61 4.52 40.09
C TYR A 563 21.98 4.81 40.72
N SER A 564 22.56 3.84 41.42
CA SER A 564 23.89 3.93 42.04
C SER A 564 24.99 3.39 41.12
N PHE A 565 24.69 3.00 39.88
CA PHE A 565 25.69 2.62 38.88
C PHE A 565 26.24 3.85 38.14
N GLY A 566 27.56 3.92 38.01
CA GLY A 566 28.28 4.94 37.27
C GLY A 566 28.58 4.54 35.81
N GLU A 567 29.67 5.05 35.27
CA GLU A 567 30.09 4.73 33.90
C GLU A 567 30.39 3.23 33.74
N THR A 568 29.73 2.57 32.79
CA THR A 568 29.98 1.16 32.47
C THR A 568 31.30 1.00 31.72
N VAL A 569 32.04 -0.06 32.00
CA VAL A 569 33.35 -0.34 31.38
C VAL A 569 33.36 -1.70 30.67
N SER A 570 34.26 -1.86 29.71
CA SER A 570 34.53 -3.14 29.05
C SER A 570 35.95 -3.61 29.39
N ILE A 571 36.06 -4.78 30.01
CA ILE A 571 37.35 -5.43 30.32
C ILE A 571 37.70 -6.33 29.14
N VAL A 572 38.81 -6.02 28.48
CA VAL A 572 39.28 -6.73 27.28
C VAL A 572 40.28 -7.84 27.62
N MET A 573 40.31 -8.92 26.85
CA MET A 573 41.29 -9.98 27.06
C MET A 573 42.71 -9.48 26.77
N TRP A 574 43.61 -9.68 27.74
CA TRP A 574 45.03 -9.41 27.55
C TRP A 574 45.66 -10.43 26.60
N THR A 575 46.66 -9.94 25.86
CA THR A 575 47.60 -10.75 25.10
C THR A 575 49.02 -10.52 25.64
N ASP A 576 49.98 -11.34 25.22
CA ASP A 576 51.36 -11.20 25.68
C ASP A 576 51.97 -9.83 25.33
N SER A 577 51.56 -9.25 24.20
CA SER A 577 52.06 -7.95 23.70
C SER A 577 51.18 -6.75 24.05
N TRP A 578 49.93 -6.96 24.47
CA TRP A 578 48.96 -5.88 24.67
C TRP A 578 48.10 -6.11 25.91
N GLN A 579 48.31 -5.26 26.92
CA GLN A 579 47.70 -5.34 28.25
C GLN A 579 47.13 -3.97 28.66
N PRO A 580 46.04 -3.54 28.03
CA PRO A 580 45.45 -2.23 28.31
C PRO A 580 44.84 -2.18 29.71
N ASP A 581 44.94 -1.03 30.36
CA ASP A 581 44.38 -0.75 31.68
C ASP A 581 43.43 0.47 31.68
N SER A 582 43.00 0.95 30.50
CA SER A 582 42.21 2.19 30.37
C SER A 582 40.87 2.19 31.09
N TYR A 583 40.31 1.01 31.37
CA TYR A 583 39.08 0.86 32.18
C TYR A 583 39.31 1.12 33.68
N TYR A 584 40.56 1.11 34.15
CA TYR A 584 40.93 1.40 35.53
C TYR A 584 40.47 2.79 35.97
N ASP A 585 40.80 3.82 35.18
CA ASP A 585 40.54 5.21 35.56
C ASP A 585 39.04 5.50 35.71
N LYS A 586 38.22 4.83 34.90
CA LYS A 586 36.75 4.90 34.96
C LYS A 586 36.19 4.22 36.22
N ILE A 587 36.69 3.03 36.55
CA ILE A 587 36.33 2.33 37.80
C ILE A 587 36.74 3.19 39.01
N ALA A 588 37.94 3.79 38.97
CA ALA A 588 38.44 4.66 40.02
C ALA A 588 37.56 5.90 40.21
N ALA A 589 37.15 6.55 39.10
CA ALA A 589 36.28 7.71 39.13
C ALA A 589 34.89 7.38 39.70
N ASN A 590 34.29 6.25 39.32
CA ASN A 590 33.02 5.78 39.89
C ASN A 590 33.15 5.53 41.40
N ARG A 591 34.18 4.81 41.83
CA ARG A 591 34.42 4.52 43.25
C ARG A 591 34.65 5.79 44.08
N SER A 592 35.38 6.77 43.56
CA SER A 592 35.56 8.05 44.27
C SER A 592 34.27 8.83 44.51
N ARG A 593 33.20 8.50 43.77
CA ARG A 593 31.85 9.09 43.89
C ARG A 593 30.88 8.16 44.61
N GLY A 594 31.34 7.03 45.13
CA GLY A 594 30.50 6.01 45.76
C GLY A 594 29.64 5.18 44.79
N LEU A 595 29.86 5.26 43.48
CA LEU A 595 29.07 4.56 42.48
C LEU A 595 29.58 3.13 42.22
N HIS A 596 28.67 2.18 41.95
CA HIS A 596 29.01 0.85 41.46
C HIS A 596 29.42 0.92 39.99
N THR A 597 30.28 -0.01 39.56
CA THR A 597 30.73 -0.10 38.17
C THR A 597 30.37 -1.44 37.57
N LEU A 598 29.49 -1.45 36.56
CA LEU A 598 29.26 -2.62 35.72
C LEU A 598 30.44 -2.78 34.75
N CYS A 599 31.08 -3.94 34.81
CA CYS A 599 32.16 -4.35 33.94
C CYS A 599 31.65 -5.43 32.99
N LEU A 600 31.46 -5.06 31.72
CA LEU A 600 31.20 -5.99 30.64
C LEU A 600 32.50 -6.72 30.30
N LEU A 601 32.41 -8.03 30.08
CA LEU A 601 33.58 -8.87 29.83
C LEU A 601 33.71 -9.20 28.34
N ASP A 602 34.94 -9.28 27.86
CA ASP A 602 35.25 -9.43 26.45
C ASP A 602 34.67 -10.71 25.83
N ILE A 603 34.30 -10.60 24.55
CA ILE A 603 33.77 -11.68 23.73
C ILE A 603 34.52 -11.68 22.41
N LYS A 604 35.25 -12.77 22.15
CA LYS A 604 35.99 -12.97 20.89
C LYS A 604 35.32 -14.08 20.10
N VAL A 605 34.60 -13.72 19.04
CA VAL A 605 33.87 -14.64 18.15
C VAL A 605 34.30 -14.37 16.71
N LYS A 606 34.64 -15.42 15.96
CA LYS A 606 35.17 -15.33 14.58
C LYS A 606 36.35 -14.35 14.44
N GLU A 607 37.31 -14.37 15.38
CA GLU A 607 38.58 -13.64 15.18
C GLU A 607 39.56 -14.49 14.34
N GLN A 608 40.30 -13.83 13.46
CA GLN A 608 41.46 -14.43 12.78
C GLN A 608 42.71 -14.21 13.63
N SER A 609 43.60 -15.20 13.69
CA SER A 609 44.92 -15.00 14.29
C SER A 609 45.71 -13.95 13.51
N VAL A 610 46.63 -13.24 14.18
CA VAL A 610 47.47 -12.22 13.54
C VAL A 610 48.25 -12.81 12.35
N ASP A 611 48.72 -14.06 12.45
CA ASP A 611 49.40 -14.76 11.36
C ASP A 611 48.46 -15.05 10.18
N ASN A 612 47.22 -15.50 10.45
CA ASN A 612 46.23 -15.77 9.41
C ASN A 612 45.77 -14.48 8.71
N LEU A 613 45.58 -13.40 9.47
CA LEU A 613 45.22 -12.08 8.95
C LEU A 613 46.33 -11.52 8.04
N LEU A 614 47.59 -11.56 8.49
CA LEU A 614 48.75 -11.10 7.70
C LEU A 614 48.98 -11.94 6.43
N ARG A 615 48.50 -13.19 6.42
CA ARG A 615 48.60 -14.12 5.27
C ARG A 615 47.32 -14.18 4.42
N GLY A 616 46.30 -13.38 4.73
CA GLY A 616 45.02 -13.36 4.00
C GLY A 616 44.27 -14.68 4.04
N ARG A 617 44.41 -15.48 5.12
CA ARG A 617 43.73 -16.77 5.28
C ARG A 617 42.49 -16.58 6.14
N GLU A 618 41.32 -16.95 5.61
CA GLU A 618 40.03 -16.91 6.33
C GLU A 618 39.87 -18.10 7.31
N ILE A 619 40.80 -18.23 8.25
CA ILE A 619 40.77 -19.26 9.29
C ILE A 619 40.47 -18.58 10.63
N TYR A 620 39.30 -18.88 11.17
CA TYR A 620 38.77 -18.31 12.41
C TYR A 620 39.09 -19.18 13.62
N GLU A 621 39.45 -18.55 14.73
CA GLU A 621 39.66 -19.21 16.03
C GLU A 621 38.33 -19.56 16.71
N PRO A 622 38.32 -20.59 17.59
CA PRO A 622 37.13 -20.91 18.38
C PRO A 622 36.74 -19.73 19.28
N PRO A 623 35.43 -19.55 19.55
CA PRO A 623 34.96 -18.42 20.33
C PRO A 623 35.48 -18.49 21.77
N ARG A 624 35.95 -17.36 22.29
CA ARG A 624 36.46 -17.21 23.66
C ARG A 624 35.64 -16.14 24.39
N TYR A 625 35.25 -16.45 25.62
CA TYR A 625 34.47 -15.57 26.48
C TYR A 625 35.23 -15.34 27.78
N MET A 626 35.38 -14.08 28.19
CA MET A 626 36.14 -13.76 29.39
C MET A 626 35.33 -14.14 30.63
N SER A 627 35.96 -14.83 31.56
CA SER A 627 35.36 -15.20 32.84
C SER A 627 35.51 -14.11 33.91
N CYS A 628 34.63 -14.12 34.93
CA CYS A 628 34.80 -13.24 36.10
C CYS A 628 36.14 -13.47 36.81
N SER A 629 36.62 -14.72 36.85
CA SER A 629 37.92 -15.08 37.42
C SER A 629 39.09 -14.41 36.67
N GLU A 630 39.10 -14.50 35.34
CA GLU A 630 40.11 -13.83 34.51
C GLU A 630 40.05 -12.31 34.65
N ALA A 631 38.84 -11.74 34.65
CA ALA A 631 38.64 -10.31 34.84
C ALA A 631 39.15 -9.83 36.21
N ALA A 632 38.80 -10.54 37.28
CA ALA A 632 39.29 -10.26 38.63
C ALA A 632 40.82 -10.34 38.72
N LYS A 633 41.42 -11.35 38.08
CA LYS A 633 42.88 -11.50 38.01
C LYS A 633 43.55 -10.32 37.29
N GLN A 634 43.01 -9.86 36.17
CA GLN A 634 43.53 -8.68 35.47
C GLN A 634 43.41 -7.41 36.31
N LEU A 635 42.26 -7.20 36.98
CA LEU A 635 42.06 -6.04 37.85
C LEU A 635 43.09 -6.02 38.98
N LEU A 636 43.31 -7.13 39.68
CA LEU A 636 44.33 -7.23 40.74
C LEU A 636 45.74 -6.93 40.21
N GLN A 637 46.09 -7.45 39.03
CA GLN A 637 47.39 -7.15 38.41
C GLN A 637 47.54 -5.67 38.05
N ILE A 638 46.47 -4.98 37.65
CA ILE A 638 46.50 -3.53 37.44
C ILE A 638 46.68 -2.80 38.77
N ALA A 639 45.97 -3.20 39.83
CA ALA A 639 46.12 -2.61 41.16
C ALA A 639 47.58 -2.72 41.67
N GLU A 640 48.21 -3.89 41.53
CA GLU A 640 49.63 -4.09 41.85
C GLU A 640 50.57 -3.19 41.02
N ARG A 641 50.27 -2.99 39.72
CA ARG A 641 51.07 -2.09 38.88
C ARG A 641 50.97 -0.63 39.34
N LYS A 642 49.78 -0.18 39.74
CA LYS A 642 49.56 1.19 40.23
C LYS A 642 50.26 1.39 41.58
N GLU A 643 50.20 0.41 42.47
CA GLU A 643 50.90 0.43 43.75
C GLU A 643 52.43 0.49 43.55
N LYS A 644 52.99 -0.34 42.65
CA LYS A 644 54.42 -0.29 42.28
C LYS A 644 54.83 1.04 41.64
N ALA A 645 53.89 1.73 40.99
CA ALA A 645 54.09 3.07 40.43
C ALA A 645 53.92 4.20 41.47
N GLY A 646 53.68 3.87 42.75
CA GLY A 646 53.51 4.85 43.83
C GLY A 646 52.13 5.51 43.88
N VAL A 647 51.14 4.97 43.15
CA VAL A 647 49.76 5.48 43.16
C VAL A 647 48.90 4.57 44.03
N GLN A 648 48.17 5.13 44.99
CA GLN A 648 47.24 4.37 45.81
C GLN A 648 46.14 3.75 44.91
N PRO A 649 45.98 2.42 44.91
CA PRO A 649 45.04 1.79 44.00
C PRO A 649 43.58 2.04 44.42
N ALA A 650 42.70 2.29 43.45
CA ALA A 650 41.28 2.54 43.70
C ALA A 650 40.52 1.35 44.30
N TYR A 651 41.04 0.14 44.11
CA TYR A 651 40.52 -1.13 44.63
C TYR A 651 41.67 -2.07 44.99
N SER A 652 41.41 -3.04 45.87
CA SER A 652 42.37 -3.98 46.45
C SER A 652 41.83 -5.41 46.45
N ALA A 653 42.62 -6.37 46.94
CA ALA A 653 42.24 -7.77 47.08
C ALA A 653 40.95 -8.00 47.88
N GLU A 654 40.67 -7.13 48.86
CA GLU A 654 39.53 -7.17 49.77
C GLU A 654 38.30 -6.43 49.21
N THR A 655 38.45 -5.74 48.08
CA THR A 655 37.33 -4.99 47.49
C THR A 655 36.21 -5.92 47.09
N LEU A 656 35.00 -5.63 47.58
CA LEU A 656 33.81 -6.40 47.27
C LEU A 656 33.44 -6.28 45.79
N CYS A 657 33.20 -7.41 45.16
CA CYS A 657 32.72 -7.51 43.80
C CYS A 657 31.56 -8.50 43.71
N VAL A 658 30.80 -8.41 42.61
CA VAL A 658 29.71 -9.33 42.31
C VAL A 658 29.93 -9.93 40.93
N GLY A 659 30.06 -11.24 40.86
CA GLY A 659 30.07 -12.00 39.63
C GLY A 659 28.64 -12.36 39.24
N LEU A 660 28.27 -12.09 37.99
CA LEU A 660 26.98 -12.44 37.43
C LEU A 660 27.20 -13.30 36.19
N ALA A 661 26.59 -14.48 36.16
CA ALA A 661 26.66 -15.40 35.04
C ALA A 661 25.26 -15.76 34.54
N ARG A 662 25.09 -15.71 33.21
CA ARG A 662 23.89 -16.18 32.49
C ARG A 662 22.60 -15.55 33.04
N ILE A 663 22.63 -14.24 33.28
CA ILE A 663 21.48 -13.50 33.82
C ILE A 663 20.30 -13.63 32.87
N GLY A 664 19.14 -14.03 33.41
CA GLY A 664 17.93 -14.34 32.64
C GLY A 664 17.81 -15.80 32.20
N TRP A 665 18.82 -16.64 32.44
CA TRP A 665 18.75 -18.08 32.12
C TRP A 665 18.28 -18.88 33.33
N ASN A 666 17.74 -20.08 33.09
CA ASN A 666 17.31 -20.98 34.17
C ASN A 666 18.44 -21.39 35.14
N ASN A 667 19.69 -21.35 34.68
CA ASN A 667 20.89 -21.67 35.46
C ASN A 667 21.73 -20.41 35.78
N GLN A 668 21.09 -19.23 35.88
CA GLN A 668 21.77 -18.00 36.29
C GLN A 668 22.48 -18.16 37.63
N LYS A 669 23.65 -17.54 37.78
CA LYS A 669 24.45 -17.62 39.00
C LYS A 669 24.94 -16.22 39.38
N ILE A 670 24.70 -15.82 40.63
CA ILE A 670 25.13 -14.56 41.20
C ILE A 670 25.96 -14.88 42.44
N VAL A 671 27.15 -14.30 42.53
CA VAL A 671 28.08 -14.54 43.64
C VAL A 671 28.68 -13.21 44.07
N SER A 672 28.61 -12.89 45.36
CA SER A 672 29.31 -11.76 45.97
C SER A 672 30.50 -12.26 46.79
N CYS A 673 31.67 -11.68 46.57
CA CYS A 673 32.89 -11.97 47.33
C CYS A 673 33.95 -10.89 47.11
N SER A 674 35.06 -10.98 47.83
CA SER A 674 36.21 -10.13 47.57
C SER A 674 36.82 -10.41 46.19
N LEU A 675 37.51 -9.42 45.61
CA LEU A 675 38.19 -9.58 44.31
C LEU A 675 39.17 -10.75 44.31
N SER A 676 39.88 -10.98 45.42
CA SER A 676 40.81 -12.11 45.57
C SER A 676 40.11 -13.47 45.54
N GLU A 677 38.95 -13.59 46.19
CA GLU A 677 38.14 -14.81 46.16
C GLU A 677 37.54 -15.03 44.76
N MET A 678 37.11 -13.98 44.07
CA MET A 678 36.52 -14.09 42.72
C MET A 678 37.46 -14.74 41.70
N VAL A 679 38.78 -14.61 41.88
CA VAL A 679 39.78 -15.30 41.05
C VAL A 679 39.62 -16.83 41.13
N LEU A 680 39.16 -17.36 42.26
CA LEU A 680 39.00 -18.79 42.50
C LEU A 680 37.57 -19.30 42.26
N VAL A 681 36.60 -18.39 42.09
CA VAL A 681 35.19 -18.75 41.92
C VAL A 681 34.94 -19.22 40.49
N ASP A 682 34.46 -20.46 40.37
CA ASP A 682 33.90 -20.96 39.12
C ASP A 682 32.43 -20.50 38.96
N MET A 683 32.20 -19.63 37.98
CA MET A 683 30.88 -19.10 37.63
C MET A 683 30.13 -19.99 36.60
N GLY A 684 30.79 -21.01 36.06
CA GLY A 684 30.30 -21.90 35.01
C GLY A 684 30.47 -21.33 33.61
N GLU A 685 29.59 -21.75 32.70
CA GLU A 685 29.59 -21.36 31.29
C GLU A 685 29.30 -19.85 31.06
N PRO A 686 29.78 -19.25 29.97
CA PRO A 686 29.44 -17.87 29.61
C PRO A 686 27.92 -17.66 29.41
N LEU A 687 27.40 -16.43 29.46
CA LEU A 687 28.10 -15.15 29.55
C LEU A 687 28.25 -14.61 30.97
N HIS A 688 29.37 -13.94 31.21
CA HIS A 688 29.74 -13.38 32.51
C HIS A 688 29.79 -11.84 32.48
N SER A 689 29.46 -11.22 33.61
CA SER A 689 29.67 -9.80 33.88
C SER A 689 30.11 -9.63 35.32
N LEU A 690 30.89 -8.59 35.60
CA LEU A 690 31.45 -8.32 36.93
C LEU A 690 30.99 -6.95 37.39
N VAL A 691 30.64 -6.80 38.66
CA VAL A 691 30.36 -5.48 39.27
C VAL A 691 31.39 -5.19 40.34
N ILE A 692 32.01 -4.02 40.26
CA ILE A 692 32.84 -3.47 41.34
C ILE A 692 31.96 -2.55 42.18
N VAL A 693 31.82 -2.89 43.46
CA VAL A 693 30.84 -2.24 44.34
C VAL A 693 31.41 -0.92 44.88
N GLY A 694 30.65 0.17 44.75
CA GLY A 694 30.90 1.46 45.42
C GLY A 694 30.41 1.50 46.87
N GLU A 695 29.88 2.65 47.29
CA GLU A 695 29.20 2.79 48.59
C GLU A 695 27.84 2.10 48.54
N MET A 696 27.45 1.42 49.61
CA MET A 696 26.23 0.63 49.65
C MET A 696 25.24 1.15 50.67
N HIS A 697 23.97 1.16 50.29
CA HIS A 697 22.85 1.30 51.20
C HIS A 697 22.71 0.03 52.07
N PRO A 698 22.26 0.11 53.34
CA PRO A 698 22.09 -1.07 54.20
C PRO A 698 21.31 -2.23 53.57
N VAL A 699 20.27 -1.91 52.78
CA VAL A 699 19.47 -2.90 52.04
C VAL A 699 20.28 -3.62 50.97
N GLU A 700 21.18 -2.92 50.28
CA GLU A 700 22.06 -3.53 49.27
C GLU A 700 23.05 -4.50 49.93
N ILE A 701 23.58 -4.13 51.10
CA ILE A 701 24.45 -5.00 51.91
C ILE A 701 23.72 -6.29 52.27
N ASP A 702 22.49 -6.20 52.76
CA ASP A 702 21.72 -7.38 53.16
C ASP A 702 21.37 -8.27 51.97
N MET A 703 21.09 -7.68 50.81
CA MET A 703 20.85 -8.43 49.58
C MET A 703 22.14 -9.12 49.08
N LEU A 704 23.29 -8.44 49.10
CA LEU A 704 24.55 -9.06 48.70
C LEU A 704 24.97 -10.20 49.62
N LYS A 705 24.67 -10.15 50.92
CA LYS A 705 24.93 -11.28 51.85
C LYS A 705 24.20 -12.56 51.43
N ALA A 706 23.03 -12.46 50.79
CA ALA A 706 22.30 -13.63 50.29
C ALA A 706 23.06 -14.37 49.18
N PHE A 707 23.94 -13.67 48.47
CA PHE A 707 24.77 -14.21 47.37
C PHE A 707 26.24 -14.44 47.77
N ALA A 708 26.58 -14.28 49.06
CA ALA A 708 27.96 -14.42 49.52
C ALA A 708 28.50 -15.84 49.25
N VAL A 709 29.75 -15.94 48.83
CA VAL A 709 30.45 -17.23 48.75
C VAL A 709 30.41 -17.88 50.13
N ARG A 710 29.71 -19.02 50.24
CA ARG A 710 29.76 -19.82 51.46
C ARG A 710 31.16 -20.41 51.58
N SER A 711 31.93 -19.95 52.56
CA SER A 711 33.17 -20.60 52.96
C SER A 711 32.85 -22.07 53.22
N ALA A 712 33.56 -22.98 52.56
CA ALA A 712 33.50 -24.40 52.92
C ALA A 712 34.00 -24.52 54.37
N SER A 713 33.06 -24.77 55.29
CA SER A 713 33.35 -25.14 56.67
C SER A 713 33.88 -26.56 56.75
#